data_AF-A0A924HD32-F1
#
_entry.id   AF-A0A924HD32-F1
#
_cell.length_a   1.000
_cell.length_b   1.000
_cell.length_c   1.000
_cell.angle_alpha   90.00
_cell.angle_beta   90.00
_cell.angle_gamma   90.00
#
_symmetry.space_group_name_H-M   'P 1'
#
loop_
_entity.id
_entity.type
_entity.pdbx_description
1 polymer ?
#
loop_
_entity_poly.entity_id
_entity_poly.type
_entity_poly.pdbx_seq_one_letter_code
_entity_poly.pdbx_strand_id
1 'polypeptide(L)'
;MEFWRADWFVGVLVVLAVLFLQGLTDFSGSLERRYYDYASTETTRRPSDRIAIIAIDDQSIANIGRWPWPRDVHAQLIEQLSAARAKTIAHTAFFFEPQTDRGLAYIRTMKTLLGALPPSGSSSQNGLHERLSKVIADAEVALDTDVKLAASMAKAGNVIVPSFYTLGSPQGRADHPLPAYALESAIDDTSNFSFPATREQQPIETIGMAAAGVAHLNQLPDVDGAVRHELLLINYFGKAVPSMSLLTAAKSLNLNASDIRIKLGESVQVGRLVIKTDASALMLPQFYKSREGRPPFPVDSFYDVISGKIPAAKYTDKIVIIGGTAVGVGALFQTPAGPGLSPAEMMAHITSSILSEHFIVQPQWGIWVTFGVVLLVAAYLVAGLPRLSAGKAAMVTLALFMVLLAVEFSLLSVAARWLQFVFPAVLLLMGHLALTTKRFLMTEAGKLKSDEESAETNRMMGLALQGQGQLDMAFDRFRRVPFTDALMDNMNNLALDFERKRQFNKAQAVYEHMATFNKNHKDLQSKLNRAKNLSETVILGGSNAHPGGTLLLAGGGVEKPMLGRYQIEKELGKGAMGVVYLGKDPKIGRVVAIKTLALGQEFEGEALDDARERFFREAETAGQLQHQNIVTIFDAGEEHDLAYIAMEFLKGKDLADVTKSGQLLPINQVLSIVARVAEALAYAHRQHVVHRDIKPGNIMYDSQSDTVKVTDFGIARISDSSRTKTGLVLGTPSFMSPEQMAGKKADGRSDLYSLGVMLFQMLAGALPFRGDSMAELMYKIGNEPAPDIRTIRKEISGKLAAIIALSLTKRPDTRYQDGDRFAADLRAVIADLAGDSVVIATTAQFSGTAHNNPAANYDVIQITNLDQMQAFETTMVTLPDVARLPPGDANTDIKL
;
A
#
# COMPACT_ATOMS: atom_id res chain seq x y z
N MET A 1 47.72 6.33 -8.16
CA MET A 1 46.39 6.42 -7.50
C MET A 1 45.34 7.20 -8.33
N GLU A 2 45.70 7.89 -9.42
CA GLU A 2 44.74 8.70 -10.20
C GLU A 2 43.75 7.90 -11.08
N PHE A 3 44.14 6.72 -11.55
CA PHE A 3 43.30 5.87 -12.42
C PHE A 3 41.92 5.54 -11.82
N TRP A 4 41.88 5.22 -10.53
CA TRP A 4 40.66 4.83 -9.81
C TRP A 4 39.72 6.01 -9.50
N ARG A 5 40.17 7.25 -9.69
CA ARG A 5 39.36 8.47 -9.46
C ARG A 5 38.73 9.01 -10.75
N ALA A 6 39.15 8.52 -11.91
CA ALA A 6 38.65 8.99 -13.19
C ALA A 6 37.13 8.70 -13.34
N ASP A 7 36.39 9.66 -13.89
CA ASP A 7 34.92 9.57 -13.96
C ASP A 7 34.41 8.39 -14.77
N TRP A 8 35.16 7.98 -15.80
CA TRP A 8 34.84 6.80 -16.59
C TRP A 8 34.92 5.51 -15.75
N PHE A 9 35.90 5.39 -14.85
CA PHE A 9 36.11 4.19 -14.03
C PHE A 9 34.97 4.00 -13.02
N VAL A 10 34.52 5.10 -12.41
CA VAL A 10 33.34 5.08 -11.52
C VAL A 10 32.07 4.79 -12.30
N GLY A 11 31.92 5.31 -13.52
CA GLY A 11 30.82 4.94 -14.41
C GLY A 11 30.76 3.42 -14.64
N VAL A 12 31.90 2.77 -14.88
CA VAL A 12 31.97 1.32 -15.05
C VAL A 12 31.54 0.60 -13.77
N LEU A 13 32.03 1.02 -12.60
CA LEU A 13 31.62 0.42 -11.32
C LEU A 13 30.12 0.56 -11.06
N VAL A 14 29.52 1.70 -11.38
CA VAL A 14 28.07 1.92 -11.23
C VAL A 14 27.29 0.99 -12.15
N VAL A 15 27.68 0.87 -13.42
CA VAL A 15 27.02 -0.06 -14.36
C VAL A 15 27.13 -1.50 -13.86
N LEU A 16 28.32 -1.92 -13.41
CA LEU A 16 28.52 -3.26 -12.84
C LEU A 16 27.69 -3.47 -11.58
N ALA A 17 27.58 -2.47 -10.70
CA ALA A 17 26.78 -2.55 -9.49
C ALA A 17 25.28 -2.70 -9.79
N VAL A 18 24.75 -1.97 -10.78
CA VAL A 18 23.35 -2.11 -11.21
C VAL A 18 23.09 -3.45 -11.88
N LEU A 19 24.02 -3.92 -12.73
CA LEU A 19 23.94 -5.28 -13.32
C LEU A 19 23.98 -6.37 -12.25
N PHE A 20 24.82 -6.20 -11.23
CA PHE A 20 24.90 -7.12 -10.11
C PHE A 20 23.62 -7.10 -9.26
N LEU A 21 23.07 -5.92 -8.97
CA LEU A 21 21.79 -5.76 -8.28
C LEU A 21 20.64 -6.43 -9.05
N GLN A 22 20.65 -6.32 -10.38
CA GLN A 22 19.69 -7.00 -11.25
C GLN A 22 19.85 -8.52 -11.23
N GLY A 23 21.08 -9.03 -11.09
CA GLY A 23 21.31 -10.47 -10.92
C GLY A 23 20.85 -11.01 -9.58
N LEU A 24 20.84 -10.16 -8.54
CA LEU A 24 20.39 -10.52 -7.19
C LEU A 24 18.90 -10.29 -6.92
N THR A 25 18.27 -9.38 -7.68
CA THR A 25 16.89 -8.93 -7.43
C THR A 25 16.09 -8.90 -8.72
N ASP A 26 14.81 -9.24 -8.66
CA ASP A 26 13.90 -9.12 -9.81
C ASP A 26 13.23 -7.74 -9.91
N PHE A 27 13.92 -6.69 -9.45
CA PHE A 27 13.34 -5.34 -9.35
C PHE A 27 12.94 -4.79 -10.72
N SER A 28 13.86 -4.78 -11.69
CA SER A 28 13.51 -4.28 -13.03
C SER A 28 12.58 -5.24 -13.78
N GLY A 29 12.65 -6.55 -13.52
CA GLY A 29 11.71 -7.52 -14.09
C GLY A 29 10.28 -7.30 -13.57
N SER A 30 10.13 -6.92 -12.31
CA SER A 30 8.82 -6.52 -11.75
C SER A 30 8.28 -5.26 -12.42
N LEU A 31 9.13 -4.25 -12.64
CA LEU A 31 8.75 -3.04 -13.37
C LEU A 31 8.40 -3.34 -14.83
N GLU A 32 9.17 -4.18 -15.49
CA GLU A 32 8.98 -4.65 -16.86
C GLU A 32 7.62 -5.35 -17.01
N ARG A 33 7.25 -6.27 -16.11
CA ARG A 33 5.94 -6.95 -16.14
C ARG A 33 4.77 -5.98 -15.91
N ARG A 34 4.92 -5.01 -15.00
CA ARG A 34 3.89 -3.97 -14.80
C ARG A 34 3.75 -3.07 -16.02
N TYR A 35 4.86 -2.73 -16.66
CA TYR A 35 4.85 -1.95 -17.89
C TYR A 35 4.20 -2.72 -19.04
N TYR A 36 4.52 -4.01 -19.16
CA TYR A 36 3.86 -4.94 -20.07
C TYR A 36 2.34 -4.98 -19.86
N ASP A 37 1.86 -5.12 -18.62
CA ASP A 37 0.41 -5.19 -18.34
C ASP A 37 -0.32 -3.92 -18.80
N TYR A 38 0.28 -2.76 -18.52
CA TYR A 38 -0.24 -1.47 -18.96
C TYR A 38 -0.24 -1.36 -20.49
N ALA A 39 0.92 -1.53 -21.13
CA ALA A 39 1.07 -1.27 -22.56
C ALA A 39 0.42 -2.33 -23.46
N SER A 40 0.38 -3.59 -23.04
CA SER A 40 -0.27 -4.68 -23.77
C SER A 40 -1.78 -4.48 -23.89
N THR A 41 -2.40 -3.81 -22.92
CA THR A 41 -3.86 -3.58 -22.90
C THR A 41 -4.29 -2.28 -23.56
N GLU A 42 -3.36 -1.36 -23.84
CA GLU A 42 -3.60 -0.13 -24.60
C GLU A 42 -3.61 -0.39 -26.12
N THR A 43 -4.45 -1.32 -26.57
CA THR A 43 -4.57 -1.71 -27.99
C THR A 43 -5.95 -1.39 -28.56
N THR A 44 -6.00 -1.15 -29.88
CA THR A 44 -7.26 -0.96 -30.62
C THR A 44 -7.96 -2.27 -30.95
N ARG A 45 -7.27 -3.42 -30.81
CA ARG A 45 -7.79 -4.77 -31.07
C ARG A 45 -9.09 -5.04 -30.33
N ARG A 46 -9.98 -5.83 -30.95
CA ARG A 46 -11.29 -6.19 -30.39
C ARG A 46 -11.39 -7.69 -30.18
N PRO A 47 -12.08 -8.16 -29.13
CA PRO A 47 -12.36 -9.57 -28.96
C PRO A 47 -13.30 -10.10 -30.04
N SER A 48 -13.29 -11.41 -30.25
CA SER A 48 -14.19 -12.13 -31.14
C SER A 48 -15.62 -12.07 -30.60
N ASP A 49 -16.55 -11.66 -31.44
CA ASP A 49 -17.98 -11.62 -31.14
C ASP A 49 -18.61 -13.03 -31.10
N ARG A 50 -17.87 -14.05 -31.55
CA ARG A 50 -18.32 -15.45 -31.58
C ARG A 50 -18.28 -16.14 -30.22
N ILE A 51 -17.72 -15.51 -29.18
CA ILE A 51 -17.55 -16.12 -27.86
C ILE A 51 -18.60 -15.57 -26.88
N ALA A 52 -19.20 -16.46 -26.09
CA ALA A 52 -20.08 -16.12 -24.99
C ALA A 52 -19.75 -16.96 -23.76
N ILE A 53 -19.93 -16.37 -22.58
CA ILE A 53 -19.68 -17.02 -21.29
C ILE A 53 -21.02 -17.28 -20.61
N ILE A 54 -21.23 -18.51 -20.15
CA ILE A 54 -22.30 -18.88 -19.23
C ILE A 54 -21.68 -19.08 -17.85
N ALA A 55 -21.98 -18.14 -16.97
CA ALA A 55 -21.39 -18.00 -15.66
C ALA A 55 -22.15 -18.83 -14.62
N ILE A 56 -21.42 -19.72 -13.93
CA ILE A 56 -21.84 -20.27 -12.64
C ILE A 56 -21.56 -19.15 -11.61
N ASP A 57 -22.54 -18.25 -11.49
CA ASP A 57 -22.52 -17.03 -10.67
C ASP A 57 -23.30 -17.20 -9.36
N ASP A 58 -23.21 -16.20 -8.48
CA ASP A 58 -23.89 -16.23 -7.18
C ASP A 58 -25.41 -16.38 -7.34
N GLN A 59 -25.99 -15.80 -8.39
CA GLN A 59 -27.41 -15.96 -8.73
C GLN A 59 -27.74 -17.42 -9.03
N SER A 60 -26.92 -18.10 -9.83
CA SER A 60 -27.15 -19.50 -10.18
C SER A 60 -27.05 -20.41 -8.96
N ILE A 61 -26.07 -20.16 -8.10
CA ILE A 61 -25.92 -20.91 -6.83
C ILE A 61 -27.12 -20.68 -5.92
N ALA A 62 -27.61 -19.44 -5.83
CA ALA A 62 -28.76 -19.10 -4.99
C ALA A 62 -30.05 -19.80 -5.47
N ASN A 63 -30.25 -19.94 -6.79
CA ASN A 63 -31.49 -20.48 -7.36
C ASN A 63 -31.47 -21.99 -7.61
N ILE A 64 -30.33 -22.57 -7.99
CA ILE A 64 -30.19 -24.01 -8.30
C ILE A 64 -29.83 -24.79 -7.03
N GLY A 65 -29.01 -24.20 -6.16
CA GLY A 65 -28.52 -24.82 -4.94
C GLY A 65 -27.00 -24.79 -4.83
N ARG A 66 -26.49 -25.42 -3.77
CA ARG A 66 -25.06 -25.38 -3.44
C ARG A 66 -24.22 -26.08 -4.51
N TRP A 67 -23.16 -25.41 -4.95
CA TRP A 67 -22.14 -25.97 -5.84
C TRP A 67 -21.23 -26.98 -5.09
N PRO A 68 -20.78 -28.09 -5.72
CA PRO A 68 -21.07 -28.55 -7.08
C PRO A 68 -22.46 -29.16 -7.26
N TRP A 69 -23.07 -28.91 -8.42
CA TRP A 69 -24.42 -29.39 -8.74
C TRP A 69 -24.45 -30.86 -9.22
N PRO A 70 -25.63 -31.49 -9.17
CA PRO A 70 -25.90 -32.76 -9.86
C PRO A 70 -25.62 -32.70 -11.37
N ARG A 71 -25.11 -33.80 -11.96
CA ARG A 71 -24.70 -33.84 -13.39
C ARG A 71 -25.85 -33.65 -14.37
N ASP A 72 -27.08 -33.96 -13.98
CA ASP A 72 -28.28 -33.73 -14.78
C ASP A 72 -28.58 -32.24 -15.01
N VAL A 73 -28.23 -31.36 -14.06
CA VAL A 73 -28.31 -29.90 -14.26
C VAL A 73 -27.38 -29.45 -15.39
N HIS A 74 -26.16 -30.00 -15.43
CA HIS A 74 -25.22 -29.75 -16.52
C HIS A 74 -25.72 -30.32 -17.85
N ALA A 75 -26.32 -31.51 -17.81
CA ALA A 75 -26.88 -32.18 -18.98
C ALA A 75 -27.99 -31.35 -19.62
N GLN A 76 -28.88 -30.77 -18.81
CA GLN A 76 -29.99 -29.93 -19.27
C GLN A 76 -29.49 -28.69 -20.04
N LEU A 77 -28.47 -28.00 -19.52
CA LEU A 77 -27.89 -26.84 -20.20
C LEU A 77 -27.26 -27.25 -21.54
N ILE A 78 -26.48 -28.32 -21.55
CA ILE A 78 -25.83 -28.82 -22.78
C ILE A 78 -26.87 -29.21 -23.83
N GLU A 79 -27.99 -29.82 -23.44
CA GLU A 79 -29.09 -30.15 -24.35
C GLU A 79 -29.72 -28.90 -24.97
N GLN A 80 -29.96 -27.85 -24.18
CA GLN A 80 -30.49 -26.58 -24.68
C GLN A 80 -29.54 -25.90 -25.66
N LEU A 81 -28.23 -25.87 -25.34
CA LEU A 81 -27.21 -25.30 -26.22
C LEU A 81 -27.03 -26.11 -27.50
N SER A 82 -27.09 -27.43 -27.42
CA SER A 82 -27.07 -28.34 -28.56
C SER A 82 -28.28 -28.13 -29.47
N ALA A 83 -29.49 -28.04 -28.89
CA ALA A 83 -30.71 -27.74 -29.62
C ALA A 83 -30.66 -26.37 -30.33
N ALA A 84 -30.02 -25.38 -29.70
CA ALA A 84 -29.77 -24.07 -30.27
C ALA A 84 -28.63 -24.02 -31.30
N ARG A 85 -27.93 -25.15 -31.52
CA ARG A 85 -26.77 -25.28 -32.42
C ARG A 85 -25.61 -24.36 -32.04
N ALA A 86 -25.25 -24.35 -30.76
CA ALA A 86 -23.96 -23.78 -30.34
C ALA A 86 -22.82 -24.43 -31.12
N LYS A 87 -21.79 -23.66 -31.51
CA LYS A 87 -20.70 -24.15 -32.36
C LYS A 87 -19.79 -25.12 -31.63
N THR A 88 -19.39 -24.75 -30.42
CA THR A 88 -18.52 -25.55 -29.53
C THR A 88 -18.86 -25.16 -28.10
N ILE A 89 -18.92 -26.16 -27.20
CA ILE A 89 -19.24 -25.94 -25.79
C ILE A 89 -18.01 -26.36 -24.98
N ALA A 90 -17.35 -25.42 -24.34
CA ALA A 90 -16.25 -25.69 -23.41
C ALA A 90 -16.77 -25.64 -21.98
N HIS A 91 -16.75 -26.77 -21.28
CA HIS A 91 -17.21 -26.85 -19.90
C HIS A 91 -16.01 -26.91 -18.97
N THR A 92 -15.80 -25.91 -18.10
CA THR A 92 -14.57 -25.81 -17.28
C THR A 92 -14.67 -26.52 -15.92
N ALA A 93 -15.81 -27.10 -15.57
CA ALA A 93 -15.91 -27.89 -14.34
C ALA A 93 -15.19 -29.24 -14.46
N PHE A 94 -14.54 -29.66 -13.38
CA PHE A 94 -13.82 -30.92 -13.31
C PHE A 94 -14.75 -32.09 -12.92
N PHE A 95 -14.70 -33.16 -13.70
CA PHE A 95 -15.53 -34.37 -13.54
C PHE A 95 -14.66 -35.58 -13.13
N PHE A 96 -13.77 -35.40 -12.14
CA PHE A 96 -12.75 -36.40 -11.79
C PHE A 96 -13.26 -37.58 -10.97
N GLU A 97 -14.40 -37.43 -10.32
CA GLU A 97 -14.99 -38.44 -9.45
C GLU A 97 -16.41 -38.78 -9.90
N PRO A 98 -16.81 -40.08 -9.84
CA PRO A 98 -18.18 -40.49 -10.14
C PRO A 98 -19.17 -39.87 -9.15
N GLN A 99 -20.29 -39.36 -9.66
CA GLN A 99 -21.40 -38.88 -8.83
C GLN A 99 -22.45 -39.98 -8.70
N THR A 100 -22.34 -40.77 -7.64
CA THR A 100 -23.28 -41.88 -7.37
C THR A 100 -24.33 -41.50 -6.35
N ASP A 101 -25.61 -41.63 -6.72
CA ASP A 101 -26.70 -41.55 -5.76
C ASP A 101 -26.70 -42.81 -4.88
N ARG A 102 -26.93 -42.65 -3.57
CA ARG A 102 -26.96 -43.77 -2.61
C ARG A 102 -28.01 -44.82 -2.97
N GLY A 103 -29.14 -44.40 -3.54
CA GLY A 103 -30.22 -45.27 -4.01
C GLY A 103 -29.85 -46.10 -5.24
N LEU A 104 -28.94 -45.62 -6.09
CA LEU A 104 -28.59 -46.26 -7.36
C LEU A 104 -28.04 -47.68 -7.15
N ALA A 105 -27.24 -47.90 -6.10
CA ALA A 105 -26.72 -49.22 -5.77
C ALA A 105 -27.84 -50.23 -5.43
N TYR A 106 -28.87 -49.78 -4.71
CA TYR A 106 -30.02 -50.61 -4.37
C TYR A 106 -30.90 -50.89 -5.59
N ILE A 107 -31.12 -49.88 -6.46
CA ILE A 107 -31.87 -50.06 -7.71
C ILE A 107 -31.18 -51.07 -8.63
N ARG A 108 -29.86 -50.98 -8.81
CA ARG A 108 -29.09 -51.97 -9.59
C ARG A 108 -29.18 -53.37 -8.99
N THR A 109 -29.17 -53.48 -7.65
CA THR A 109 -29.37 -54.76 -6.96
C THR A 109 -30.78 -55.32 -7.23
N MET A 110 -31.81 -54.48 -7.14
CA MET A 110 -33.19 -54.88 -7.45
C MET A 110 -33.34 -55.33 -8.91
N LYS A 111 -32.69 -54.64 -9.86
CA LYS A 111 -32.67 -55.01 -11.28
C LYS A 111 -32.07 -56.39 -11.51
N THR A 112 -30.93 -56.67 -10.88
CA THR A 112 -30.25 -57.96 -10.98
C THR A 112 -31.08 -59.09 -10.37
N LEU A 113 -31.68 -58.86 -9.20
CA LEU A 113 -32.55 -59.84 -8.54
C LEU A 113 -33.82 -60.11 -9.36
N LEU A 114 -34.43 -59.07 -9.93
CA LEU A 114 -35.60 -59.21 -10.78
C LEU A 114 -35.27 -59.98 -12.06
N GLY A 115 -34.14 -59.67 -12.71
CA GLY A 115 -33.70 -60.37 -13.94
C GLY A 115 -33.32 -61.84 -13.73
N ALA A 116 -33.01 -62.25 -12.49
CA ALA A 116 -32.72 -63.65 -12.15
C ALA A 116 -33.99 -64.51 -11.96
N LEU A 117 -35.19 -63.91 -11.92
CA LEU A 117 -36.44 -64.66 -11.77
C LEU A 117 -36.88 -65.30 -13.09
N PRO A 118 -37.28 -66.58 -13.10
CA PRO A 118 -37.79 -67.24 -14.30
C PRO A 118 -39.15 -66.65 -14.72
N PRO A 119 -39.46 -66.61 -16.03
CA PRO A 119 -40.76 -66.15 -16.51
C PRO A 119 -41.87 -67.02 -15.92
N SER A 120 -42.89 -66.36 -15.36
CA SER A 120 -43.98 -67.03 -14.67
C SER A 120 -45.00 -67.55 -15.67
N GLY A 121 -45.63 -68.71 -15.43
CA GLY A 121 -46.65 -69.28 -16.32
C GLY A 121 -47.98 -68.52 -16.38
N SER A 122 -48.17 -67.48 -15.57
CA SER A 122 -49.41 -66.69 -15.51
C SER A 122 -49.25 -65.32 -16.17
N SER A 123 -50.20 -64.94 -17.02
CA SER A 123 -50.20 -63.66 -17.76
C SER A 123 -50.19 -62.42 -16.84
N SER A 124 -50.85 -62.52 -15.68
CA SER A 124 -50.90 -61.44 -14.68
C SER A 124 -49.54 -61.18 -14.01
N GLN A 125 -48.78 -62.23 -13.66
CA GLN A 125 -47.46 -62.09 -13.06
C GLN A 125 -46.42 -61.55 -14.05
N ASN A 126 -46.50 -61.98 -15.31
CA ASN A 126 -45.63 -61.44 -16.36
C ASN A 126 -45.89 -59.94 -16.60
N GLY A 127 -47.14 -59.49 -16.56
CA GLY A 127 -47.48 -58.08 -16.67
C GLY A 127 -46.99 -57.23 -15.48
N LEU A 128 -47.01 -57.77 -14.25
CA LEU A 128 -46.42 -57.09 -13.08
C LEU A 128 -44.89 -57.04 -13.18
N HIS A 129 -44.26 -58.15 -13.59
CA HIS A 129 -42.81 -58.23 -13.77
C HIS A 129 -42.31 -57.20 -14.80
N GLU A 130 -43.00 -57.07 -15.94
CA GLU A 130 -42.68 -56.08 -16.96
C GLU A 130 -42.81 -54.64 -16.45
N ARG A 131 -43.88 -54.33 -15.71
CA ARG A 131 -44.07 -53.01 -15.09
C ARG A 131 -42.99 -52.70 -14.05
N LEU A 132 -42.65 -53.66 -13.20
CA LEU A 132 -41.62 -53.47 -12.17
C LEU A 132 -40.24 -53.32 -12.80
N SER A 133 -39.92 -54.11 -13.81
CA SER A 133 -38.68 -54.00 -14.58
C SER A 133 -38.56 -52.63 -15.23
N LYS A 134 -39.66 -52.11 -15.81
CA LYS A 134 -39.73 -50.76 -16.36
C LYS A 134 -39.47 -49.69 -15.30
N VAL A 135 -40.15 -49.74 -14.15
CA VAL A 135 -39.96 -48.75 -13.06
C VAL A 135 -38.53 -48.78 -12.52
N ILE A 136 -37.93 -49.96 -12.36
CA ILE A 136 -36.54 -50.10 -11.90
C ILE A 136 -35.57 -49.54 -12.95
N ALA A 137 -35.81 -49.80 -14.24
CA ALA A 137 -35.01 -49.22 -15.32
C ALA A 137 -35.15 -47.70 -15.38
N ASP A 138 -36.36 -47.16 -15.25
CA ASP A 138 -36.62 -45.71 -15.20
C ASP A 138 -35.94 -45.06 -13.98
N ALA A 139 -35.96 -45.73 -12.83
CA ALA A 139 -35.27 -45.27 -11.61
C ALA A 139 -33.74 -45.30 -11.76
N GLU A 140 -33.18 -46.34 -12.39
CA GLU A 140 -31.75 -46.41 -12.66
C GLU A 140 -31.31 -45.25 -13.56
N VAL A 141 -32.03 -45.02 -14.65
CA VAL A 141 -31.78 -43.90 -15.56
C VAL A 141 -31.93 -42.57 -14.82
N ALA A 142 -32.94 -42.41 -13.97
CA ALA A 142 -33.17 -41.18 -13.24
C ALA A 142 -32.06 -40.83 -12.25
N LEU A 143 -31.51 -41.83 -11.56
CA LEU A 143 -30.50 -41.67 -10.51
C LEU A 143 -29.06 -41.67 -11.02
N ASP A 144 -28.79 -42.24 -12.20
CA ASP A 144 -27.46 -42.25 -12.82
C ASP A 144 -27.18 -40.95 -13.59
N THR A 145 -26.84 -39.91 -12.84
CA THR A 145 -26.63 -38.56 -13.39
C THR A 145 -25.39 -38.46 -14.28
N ASP A 146 -24.32 -39.23 -14.01
CA ASP A 146 -23.12 -39.29 -14.86
C ASP A 146 -23.46 -39.80 -16.27
N VAL A 147 -24.28 -40.86 -16.36
CA VAL A 147 -24.75 -41.39 -17.65
C VAL A 147 -25.63 -40.39 -18.39
N LYS A 148 -26.50 -39.65 -17.69
CA LYS A 148 -27.31 -38.58 -18.33
C LYS A 148 -26.44 -37.49 -18.94
N LEU A 149 -25.43 -37.04 -18.20
CA LEU A 149 -24.50 -36.02 -18.70
C LEU A 149 -23.69 -36.52 -19.88
N ALA A 150 -23.14 -37.74 -19.79
CA ALA A 150 -22.45 -38.38 -20.91
C ALA A 150 -23.34 -38.50 -22.15
N ALA A 151 -24.60 -38.93 -21.99
CA ALA A 151 -25.55 -39.02 -23.11
C ALA A 151 -25.83 -37.65 -23.75
N SER A 152 -26.00 -36.60 -22.94
CA SER A 152 -26.17 -35.23 -23.42
C SER A 152 -24.94 -34.72 -24.19
N MET A 153 -23.73 -34.96 -23.67
CA MET A 153 -22.47 -34.60 -24.32
C MET A 153 -22.28 -35.33 -25.66
N ALA A 154 -22.52 -36.64 -25.68
CA ALA A 154 -22.40 -37.45 -26.89
C ALA A 154 -23.41 -37.03 -27.97
N LYS A 155 -24.65 -36.70 -27.56
CA LYS A 155 -25.68 -36.17 -28.46
C LYS A 155 -25.31 -34.79 -29.01
N ALA A 156 -24.67 -33.94 -28.22
CA ALA A 156 -24.19 -32.63 -28.66
C ALA A 156 -22.99 -32.75 -29.62
N GLY A 157 -22.07 -33.69 -29.36
CA GLY A 157 -20.93 -34.00 -30.23
C GLY A 157 -19.87 -32.90 -30.35
N ASN A 158 -19.99 -31.83 -29.56
CA ASN A 158 -19.10 -30.66 -29.61
C ASN A 158 -18.74 -30.10 -28.22
N VAL A 159 -18.86 -30.93 -27.18
CA VAL A 159 -18.54 -30.57 -25.79
C VAL A 159 -17.10 -30.95 -25.47
N ILE A 160 -16.33 -30.00 -24.94
CA ILE A 160 -14.95 -30.19 -24.48
C ILE A 160 -14.94 -30.10 -22.96
N VAL A 161 -14.24 -31.04 -22.32
CA VAL A 161 -14.12 -31.12 -20.86
C VAL A 161 -12.65 -31.04 -20.41
N PRO A 162 -12.38 -30.62 -19.17
CA PRO A 162 -11.03 -30.33 -18.74
C PRO A 162 -10.39 -31.56 -18.09
N SER A 163 -9.10 -31.72 -18.34
CA SER A 163 -8.17 -32.48 -17.51
C SER A 163 -7.23 -31.53 -16.79
N PHE A 164 -6.52 -32.03 -15.78
CA PHE A 164 -5.54 -31.24 -15.03
C PHE A 164 -4.23 -32.00 -14.91
N TYR A 165 -3.11 -31.28 -14.93
CA TYR A 165 -1.78 -31.87 -14.83
C TYR A 165 -0.96 -31.22 -13.72
N THR A 166 -0.12 -32.01 -13.04
CA THR A 166 0.93 -31.47 -12.17
C THR A 166 2.16 -31.22 -13.03
N LEU A 167 2.48 -29.94 -13.23
CA LEU A 167 3.65 -29.52 -14.00
C LEU A 167 4.95 -29.95 -13.30
N GLY A 168 5.95 -30.35 -14.09
CA GLY A 168 7.26 -30.76 -13.60
C GLY A 168 7.99 -31.69 -14.56
N SER A 169 9.32 -31.77 -14.42
CA SER A 169 10.14 -32.63 -15.27
C SER A 169 10.03 -34.11 -14.82
N PRO A 170 9.66 -35.03 -15.72
CA PRO A 170 9.60 -36.46 -15.38
C PRO A 170 11.00 -37.02 -15.07
N GLN A 171 11.11 -37.81 -14.00
CA GLN A 171 12.34 -38.52 -13.64
C GLN A 171 12.41 -39.96 -14.18
N GLY A 172 11.27 -40.53 -14.57
CA GLY A 172 11.13 -41.93 -14.95
C GLY A 172 10.06 -42.13 -16.04
N ARG A 173 9.33 -43.25 -15.97
CA ARG A 173 8.14 -43.51 -16.82
C ARG A 173 6.87 -43.05 -16.10
N ALA A 174 5.78 -42.91 -16.85
CA ALA A 174 4.48 -42.59 -16.29
C ALA A 174 4.01 -43.71 -15.36
N ASP A 175 3.39 -43.35 -14.23
CA ASP A 175 2.72 -44.31 -13.35
C ASP A 175 1.52 -44.94 -14.07
N HIS A 176 0.77 -44.12 -14.82
CA HIS A 176 -0.35 -44.55 -15.65
C HIS A 176 -0.26 -43.93 -17.06
N PRO A 177 -0.52 -44.69 -18.14
CA PRO A 177 -0.66 -44.09 -19.46
C PRO A 177 -1.92 -43.22 -19.54
N LEU A 178 -1.94 -42.26 -20.47
CA LEU A 178 -3.16 -41.50 -20.75
C LEU A 178 -4.28 -42.46 -21.21
N PRO A 179 -5.53 -42.27 -20.71
CA PRO A 179 -6.69 -43.00 -21.20
C PRO A 179 -6.92 -42.80 -22.69
N ALA A 180 -7.55 -43.78 -23.35
CA ALA A 180 -7.79 -43.75 -24.80
C ALA A 180 -8.50 -42.46 -25.27
N TYR A 181 -9.54 -42.02 -24.56
CA TYR A 181 -10.26 -40.79 -24.89
C TYR A 181 -9.40 -39.52 -24.75
N ALA A 182 -8.43 -39.51 -23.83
CA ALA A 182 -7.52 -38.38 -23.66
C ALA A 182 -6.43 -38.38 -24.75
N LEU A 183 -6.00 -39.57 -25.18
CA LEU A 183 -5.05 -39.74 -26.29
C LEU A 183 -5.62 -39.23 -27.63
N GLU A 184 -6.93 -39.30 -27.85
CA GLU A 184 -7.57 -38.74 -29.06
C GLU A 184 -7.38 -37.22 -29.20
N SER A 185 -7.19 -36.53 -28.06
CA SER A 185 -6.94 -35.10 -28.02
C SER A 185 -5.44 -34.75 -27.97
N ALA A 186 -4.56 -35.72 -27.73
CA ALA A 186 -3.12 -35.51 -27.62
C ALA A 186 -2.41 -35.65 -28.97
N ILE A 187 -1.29 -34.96 -29.12
CA ILE A 187 -0.37 -35.06 -30.27
C ILE A 187 0.98 -35.60 -29.82
N ASP A 188 1.72 -36.24 -30.72
CA ASP A 188 3.06 -36.71 -30.42
C ASP A 188 4.03 -35.52 -30.31
N ASP A 189 4.74 -35.44 -29.18
CA ASP A 189 5.82 -34.48 -28.96
C ASP A 189 7.10 -35.22 -28.58
N THR A 190 7.77 -35.73 -29.62
CA THR A 190 9.08 -36.39 -29.51
C THR A 190 10.23 -35.43 -29.27
N SER A 191 9.95 -34.12 -29.26
CA SER A 191 10.96 -33.06 -29.27
C SER A 191 11.06 -32.31 -27.95
N ASN A 192 10.24 -32.66 -26.95
CA ASN A 192 10.12 -31.96 -25.67
C ASN A 192 9.86 -30.46 -25.84
N PHE A 193 9.07 -30.10 -26.85
CA PHE A 193 8.71 -28.71 -27.12
C PHE A 193 7.66 -28.19 -26.15
N SER A 194 6.83 -29.07 -25.60
CA SER A 194 5.73 -28.70 -24.72
C SER A 194 6.14 -28.75 -23.25
N PHE A 195 5.47 -27.97 -22.40
CA PHE A 195 5.84 -27.88 -20.98
C PHE A 195 5.63 -29.23 -20.26
N PRO A 196 6.61 -29.75 -19.51
CA PRO A 196 6.54 -31.11 -18.99
C PRO A 196 5.58 -31.23 -17.78
N ALA A 197 4.93 -32.38 -17.68
CA ALA A 197 4.10 -32.78 -16.54
C ALA A 197 4.48 -34.16 -16.01
N THR A 198 4.21 -34.36 -14.72
CA THR A 198 4.54 -35.59 -13.97
C THR A 198 3.32 -36.42 -13.60
N ARG A 199 2.18 -35.75 -13.35
CA ARG A 199 0.91 -36.38 -12.97
C ARG A 199 -0.23 -35.76 -13.75
N GLU A 200 -1.30 -36.51 -13.85
CA GLU A 200 -2.50 -36.26 -14.61
C GLU A 200 -3.72 -36.51 -13.72
N GLN A 201 -4.79 -35.79 -14.01
CA GLN A 201 -6.10 -36.01 -13.44
C GLN A 201 -7.10 -35.85 -14.57
N GLN A 202 -7.78 -36.95 -14.90
CA GLN A 202 -8.66 -37.06 -16.05
C GLN A 202 -10.12 -37.10 -15.60
N PRO A 203 -11.07 -36.66 -16.45
CA PRO A 203 -12.49 -36.90 -16.19
C PRO A 203 -12.77 -38.41 -16.07
N ILE A 204 -13.84 -38.77 -15.37
CA ILE A 204 -14.29 -40.17 -15.33
C ILE A 204 -14.51 -40.71 -16.74
N GLU A 205 -14.26 -42.01 -16.92
CA GLU A 205 -14.26 -42.65 -18.24
C GLU A 205 -15.55 -42.42 -19.04
N THR A 206 -16.71 -42.50 -18.39
CA THR A 206 -18.03 -42.27 -19.02
C THR A 206 -18.16 -40.87 -19.61
N ILE A 207 -17.63 -39.85 -18.94
CA ILE A 207 -17.66 -38.45 -19.41
C ILE A 207 -16.55 -38.21 -20.43
N GLY A 208 -15.35 -38.74 -20.18
CA GLY A 208 -14.20 -38.63 -21.09
C GLY A 208 -14.49 -39.21 -22.48
N MET A 209 -15.11 -40.39 -22.55
CA MET A 209 -15.51 -41.03 -23.81
C MET A 209 -16.64 -40.31 -24.54
N ALA A 210 -17.53 -39.62 -23.82
CA ALA A 210 -18.67 -38.91 -24.41
C ALA A 210 -18.31 -37.49 -24.90
N ALA A 211 -17.24 -36.90 -24.36
CA ALA A 211 -16.76 -35.59 -24.76
C ALA A 211 -16.19 -35.62 -26.18
N ALA A 212 -16.36 -34.52 -26.92
CA ALA A 212 -15.76 -34.31 -28.23
C ALA A 212 -14.24 -34.07 -28.17
N GLY A 213 -13.71 -33.86 -26.96
CA GLY A 213 -12.28 -33.76 -26.66
C GLY A 213 -12.03 -33.49 -25.18
N VAL A 214 -10.87 -33.92 -24.70
CA VAL A 214 -10.37 -33.69 -23.34
C VAL A 214 -9.08 -32.89 -23.44
N ALA A 215 -9.03 -31.72 -22.81
CA ALA A 215 -7.91 -30.80 -22.90
C ALA A 215 -7.51 -30.28 -21.52
N HIS A 216 -6.26 -29.85 -21.36
CA HIS A 216 -5.81 -29.41 -20.05
C HIS A 216 -6.35 -28.01 -19.71
N LEU A 217 -6.71 -27.82 -18.44
CA LEU A 217 -7.04 -26.52 -17.86
C LEU A 217 -6.03 -26.21 -16.75
N ASN A 218 -4.83 -25.83 -17.17
CA ASN A 218 -3.70 -25.50 -16.31
C ASN A 218 -3.36 -24.03 -16.44
N GLN A 219 -2.88 -23.42 -15.36
CA GLN A 219 -2.42 -22.04 -15.34
C GLN A 219 -0.97 -21.99 -14.86
N LEU A 220 -0.19 -21.10 -15.45
CA LEU A 220 1.21 -20.85 -15.08
C LEU A 220 1.34 -19.38 -14.63
N PRO A 221 1.14 -19.09 -13.33
CA PRO A 221 1.34 -17.75 -12.81
C PRO A 221 2.83 -17.39 -12.84
N ASP A 222 3.12 -16.13 -13.17
CA ASP A 222 4.45 -15.53 -13.05
C ASP A 222 4.82 -15.35 -11.56
N VAL A 223 6.04 -14.89 -11.28
CA VAL A 223 6.56 -14.69 -9.91
C VAL A 223 5.74 -13.70 -9.06
N ASP A 224 4.94 -12.84 -9.69
CA ASP A 224 4.03 -11.90 -9.03
C ASP A 224 2.59 -12.45 -8.88
N GLY A 225 2.36 -13.71 -9.27
CA GLY A 225 1.06 -14.38 -9.20
C GLY A 225 0.12 -14.06 -10.36
N ALA A 226 0.49 -13.16 -11.28
CA ALA A 226 -0.32 -12.86 -12.45
C ALA A 226 -0.07 -13.87 -13.57
N VAL A 227 -1.13 -14.21 -14.30
CA VAL A 227 -1.09 -15.12 -15.44
C VAL A 227 -1.03 -14.29 -16.72
N ARG A 228 0.14 -14.30 -17.37
CA ARG A 228 0.39 -13.62 -18.64
C ARG A 228 0.59 -14.58 -19.80
N HIS A 229 0.93 -15.83 -19.49
CA HIS A 229 1.25 -16.87 -20.44
C HIS A 229 0.16 -17.94 -20.48
N GLU A 230 -0.15 -18.43 -21.68
CA GLU A 230 -0.93 -19.65 -21.88
C GLU A 230 0.01 -20.79 -22.26
N LEU A 231 -0.11 -21.90 -21.52
CA LEU A 231 0.47 -23.19 -21.89
C LEU A 231 -0.35 -23.75 -23.05
N LEU A 232 0.10 -23.64 -24.30
CA LEU A 232 -0.70 -24.20 -25.41
C LEU A 232 -0.71 -25.72 -25.41
N LEU A 233 0.38 -26.32 -24.95
CA LEU A 233 0.60 -27.76 -24.91
C LEU A 233 1.31 -28.16 -23.61
N ILE A 234 0.86 -29.26 -23.00
CA ILE A 234 1.53 -29.92 -21.87
C ILE A 234 2.04 -31.30 -22.31
N ASN A 235 3.33 -31.56 -22.14
CA ASN A 235 3.93 -32.86 -22.41
C ASN A 235 3.75 -33.81 -21.21
N TYR A 236 2.93 -34.84 -21.39
CA TYR A 236 2.85 -35.98 -20.48
C TYR A 236 3.51 -37.20 -21.13
N PHE A 237 4.77 -37.46 -20.76
CA PHE A 237 5.56 -38.61 -21.21
C PHE A 237 5.56 -38.84 -22.74
N GLY A 238 5.81 -37.78 -23.51
CA GLY A 238 5.90 -37.79 -24.97
C GLY A 238 4.57 -37.49 -25.70
N LYS A 239 3.48 -37.32 -24.94
CA LYS A 239 2.17 -36.93 -25.47
C LYS A 239 1.88 -35.48 -25.08
N ALA A 240 1.84 -34.59 -26.07
CA ALA A 240 1.46 -33.20 -25.90
C ALA A 240 -0.06 -33.07 -25.90
N VAL A 241 -0.62 -32.74 -24.75
CA VAL A 241 -2.05 -32.47 -24.55
C VAL A 241 -2.29 -30.98 -24.81
N PRO A 242 -3.26 -30.58 -25.64
CA PRO A 242 -3.57 -29.19 -25.88
C PRO A 242 -4.33 -28.54 -24.73
N SER A 243 -4.21 -27.22 -24.64
CA SER A 243 -5.01 -26.43 -23.71
C SER A 243 -6.48 -26.42 -24.13
N MET A 244 -7.37 -26.26 -23.14
CA MET A 244 -8.80 -26.09 -23.40
C MET A 244 -9.07 -24.96 -24.39
N SER A 245 -8.34 -23.85 -24.30
CA SER A 245 -8.44 -22.70 -25.21
C SER A 245 -8.06 -23.07 -26.64
N LEU A 246 -6.94 -23.80 -26.81
CA LEU A 246 -6.44 -24.23 -28.11
C LEU A 246 -7.39 -25.24 -28.78
N LEU A 247 -7.81 -26.27 -28.04
CA LEU A 247 -8.71 -27.29 -28.57
C LEU A 247 -10.10 -26.71 -28.90
N THR A 248 -10.60 -25.77 -28.09
CA THR A 248 -11.86 -25.06 -28.34
C THR A 248 -11.77 -24.23 -29.61
N ALA A 249 -10.67 -23.49 -29.81
CA ALA A 249 -10.45 -22.76 -31.06
C ALA A 249 -10.41 -23.70 -32.27
N ALA A 250 -9.68 -24.82 -32.18
CA ALA A 250 -9.60 -25.83 -33.24
C ALA A 250 -10.98 -26.41 -33.60
N LYS A 251 -11.73 -26.91 -32.61
CA LYS A 251 -13.06 -27.50 -32.82
C LYS A 251 -14.06 -26.48 -33.37
N SER A 252 -13.97 -25.20 -32.97
CA SER A 252 -14.83 -24.14 -33.52
C SER A 252 -14.60 -23.86 -35.01
N LEU A 253 -13.45 -24.27 -35.54
CA LEU A 253 -13.07 -24.22 -36.95
C LEU A 253 -13.28 -25.56 -37.67
N ASN A 254 -13.93 -26.53 -37.02
CA ASN A 254 -14.10 -27.92 -37.48
C ASN A 254 -12.77 -28.67 -37.68
N LEU A 255 -11.76 -28.37 -36.86
CA LEU A 255 -10.48 -29.07 -36.85
C LEU A 255 -10.39 -29.99 -35.62
N ASN A 256 -9.57 -31.03 -35.71
CA ASN A 256 -9.29 -31.97 -34.63
C ASN A 256 -7.88 -31.77 -34.07
N ALA A 257 -7.55 -32.47 -32.98
CA ALA A 257 -6.22 -32.42 -32.38
C ALA A 257 -5.12 -32.85 -33.37
N SER A 258 -5.41 -33.80 -34.26
CA SER A 258 -4.50 -34.25 -35.32
C SER A 258 -4.15 -33.17 -36.36
N ASP A 259 -4.94 -32.09 -36.45
CA ASP A 259 -4.66 -30.94 -37.32
C ASP A 259 -3.72 -29.92 -36.65
N ILE A 260 -3.37 -30.15 -35.39
CA ILE A 260 -2.39 -29.35 -34.65
C ILE A 260 -0.99 -29.85 -35.02
N ARG A 261 -0.15 -28.94 -35.51
CA ARG A 261 1.23 -29.21 -35.91
C ARG A 261 2.18 -28.35 -35.12
N ILE A 262 3.22 -28.98 -34.58
CA ILE A 262 4.28 -28.30 -33.85
C ILE A 262 5.38 -27.88 -34.81
N LYS A 263 5.76 -26.60 -34.80
CA LYS A 263 7.02 -26.12 -35.38
C LYS A 263 7.97 -25.76 -34.24
N LEU A 264 8.98 -26.60 -34.08
CA LEU A 264 9.99 -26.53 -33.03
C LEU A 264 10.56 -25.13 -32.83
N GLY A 265 10.42 -24.60 -31.62
CA GLY A 265 10.98 -23.31 -31.22
C GLY A 265 10.33 -22.09 -31.86
N GLU A 266 9.24 -22.25 -32.60
CA GLU A 266 8.68 -21.16 -33.41
C GLU A 266 7.17 -20.96 -33.23
N SER A 267 6.37 -22.02 -33.35
CA SER A 267 4.91 -21.87 -33.35
C SER A 267 4.16 -23.19 -33.19
N VAL A 268 2.93 -23.08 -32.71
CA VAL A 268 1.90 -24.12 -32.81
C VAL A 268 0.94 -23.74 -33.94
N GLN A 269 0.79 -24.60 -34.94
CA GLN A 269 -0.08 -24.36 -36.09
C GLN A 269 -1.37 -25.18 -35.96
N VAL A 270 -2.52 -24.55 -36.14
CA VAL A 270 -3.84 -25.20 -36.14
C VAL A 270 -4.52 -24.92 -37.48
N GLY A 271 -4.49 -25.88 -38.39
CA GLY A 271 -4.93 -25.67 -39.77
C GLY A 271 -4.14 -24.52 -40.45
N ARG A 272 -4.80 -23.37 -40.66
CA ARG A 272 -4.17 -22.16 -41.22
C ARG A 272 -3.68 -21.16 -40.17
N LEU A 273 -4.14 -21.27 -38.92
CA LEU A 273 -3.71 -20.39 -37.84
C LEU A 273 -2.29 -20.74 -37.42
N VAL A 274 -1.40 -19.75 -37.37
CA VAL A 274 -0.01 -19.94 -36.91
C VAL A 274 0.18 -19.16 -35.62
N ILE A 275 0.13 -19.86 -34.50
CA ILE A 275 0.24 -19.27 -33.17
C ILE A 275 1.71 -19.20 -32.81
N LYS A 276 2.28 -18.00 -32.75
CA LYS A 276 3.70 -17.82 -32.37
C LYS A 276 3.85 -18.07 -30.88
N THR A 277 4.89 -18.83 -30.55
CA THR A 277 5.20 -19.23 -29.16
C THR A 277 6.67 -19.04 -28.86
N ASP A 278 7.04 -19.22 -27.60
CA ASP A 278 8.42 -19.42 -27.21
C ASP A 278 8.92 -20.86 -27.49
N ALA A 279 10.08 -21.22 -26.92
CA ALA A 279 10.69 -22.53 -27.06
C ALA A 279 9.97 -23.66 -26.30
N SER A 280 8.97 -23.33 -25.47
CA SER A 280 8.22 -24.25 -24.60
C SER A 280 6.71 -24.23 -24.88
N ALA A 281 6.32 -23.82 -26.09
CA ALA A 281 4.93 -23.67 -26.52
C ALA A 281 4.10 -22.69 -25.67
N LEU A 282 4.73 -21.73 -24.98
CA LEU A 282 4.03 -20.66 -24.27
C LEU A 282 3.63 -19.56 -25.26
N MET A 283 2.37 -19.13 -25.14
CA MET A 283 1.84 -17.99 -25.88
C MET A 283 1.57 -16.83 -24.92
N LEU A 284 1.84 -15.60 -25.33
CA LEU A 284 1.36 -14.40 -24.65
C LEU A 284 0.04 -13.94 -25.28
N PRO A 285 -1.14 -14.34 -24.74
CA PRO A 285 -2.44 -13.90 -25.25
C PRO A 285 -2.66 -12.39 -25.10
N GLN A 286 -3.53 -11.85 -25.96
CA GLN A 286 -4.11 -10.53 -25.75
C GLN A 286 -5.24 -10.60 -24.72
N PHE A 287 -5.06 -9.88 -23.63
CA PHE A 287 -6.15 -9.57 -22.71
C PHE A 287 -6.85 -8.27 -23.15
N TYR A 288 -8.19 -8.26 -23.13
CA TYR A 288 -9.00 -7.15 -23.64
C TYR A 288 -9.58 -6.37 -22.45
N LYS A 289 -9.39 -5.05 -22.41
CA LYS A 289 -10.02 -4.20 -21.39
C LYS A 289 -11.52 -4.05 -21.65
N SER A 290 -12.29 -3.90 -20.58
CA SER A 290 -13.68 -3.43 -20.64
C SER A 290 -13.76 -2.07 -21.32
N ARG A 291 -14.76 -1.87 -22.18
CA ARG A 291 -14.99 -0.60 -22.90
C ARG A 291 -16.37 -0.06 -22.59
N GLU A 292 -16.47 1.23 -22.30
CA GLU A 292 -17.74 1.90 -22.00
C GLU A 292 -18.53 1.22 -20.86
N GLY A 293 -17.81 0.67 -19.87
CA GLY A 293 -18.41 -0.06 -18.75
C GLY A 293 -18.95 -1.45 -19.08
N ARG A 294 -18.76 -1.95 -20.30
CA ARG A 294 -19.17 -3.30 -20.71
C ARG A 294 -17.98 -4.28 -20.68
N PRO A 295 -18.19 -5.51 -20.19
CA PRO A 295 -17.17 -6.55 -20.25
C PRO A 295 -16.83 -6.89 -21.72
N PRO A 296 -15.60 -7.38 -21.99
CA PRO A 296 -15.14 -7.70 -23.34
C PRO A 296 -15.93 -8.83 -24.00
N PHE A 297 -16.54 -9.71 -23.20
CA PHE A 297 -17.38 -10.83 -23.64
C PHE A 297 -18.76 -10.74 -23.00
N PRO A 298 -19.83 -11.17 -23.69
CA PRO A 298 -21.14 -11.31 -23.07
C PRO A 298 -21.08 -12.43 -22.03
N VAL A 299 -21.48 -12.10 -20.79
CA VAL A 299 -21.57 -13.03 -19.67
C VAL A 299 -23.02 -13.13 -19.24
N ASP A 300 -23.55 -14.35 -19.25
CA ASP A 300 -24.94 -14.64 -18.87
C ASP A 300 -24.97 -15.64 -17.70
N SER A 301 -25.91 -15.47 -16.78
CA SER A 301 -26.09 -16.37 -15.64
C SER A 301 -26.51 -17.76 -16.11
N PHE A 302 -25.90 -18.82 -15.56
CA PHE A 302 -26.26 -20.21 -15.85
C PHE A 302 -27.75 -20.42 -15.63
N TYR A 303 -28.29 -20.01 -14.49
CA TYR A 303 -29.71 -20.14 -14.15
C TYR A 303 -30.64 -19.44 -15.15
N ASP A 304 -30.27 -18.23 -15.59
CA ASP A 304 -31.10 -17.47 -16.55
C ASP A 304 -31.20 -18.18 -17.91
N VAL A 305 -30.18 -18.95 -18.31
CA VAL A 305 -30.22 -19.75 -19.53
C VAL A 305 -31.09 -20.99 -19.35
N ILE A 306 -30.87 -21.80 -18.30
CA ILE A 306 -31.66 -23.04 -18.08
C ILE A 306 -33.14 -22.74 -17.88
N SER A 307 -33.47 -21.66 -17.17
CA SER A 307 -34.86 -21.23 -16.92
C SER A 307 -35.56 -20.68 -18.17
N GLY A 308 -34.81 -20.41 -19.25
CA GLY A 308 -35.33 -19.85 -20.49
C GLY A 308 -35.54 -18.34 -20.47
N LYS A 309 -35.15 -17.64 -19.38
CA LYS A 309 -35.17 -16.16 -19.31
C LYS A 309 -34.26 -15.55 -20.37
N ILE A 310 -33.12 -16.19 -20.64
CA ILE A 310 -32.26 -15.89 -21.78
C ILE A 310 -32.51 -16.98 -22.84
N PRO A 311 -33.04 -16.63 -24.03
CA PRO A 311 -33.30 -17.61 -25.07
C PRO A 311 -32.01 -18.29 -25.54
N ALA A 312 -32.00 -19.62 -25.59
CA ALA A 312 -30.84 -20.40 -26.04
C ALA A 312 -30.40 -20.05 -27.49
N ALA A 313 -31.31 -19.53 -28.33
CA ALA A 313 -31.02 -19.02 -29.67
C ALA A 313 -29.95 -17.91 -29.70
N LYS A 314 -29.69 -17.23 -28.56
CA LYS A 314 -28.57 -16.29 -28.42
C LYS A 314 -27.21 -16.94 -28.71
N TYR A 315 -27.09 -18.24 -28.48
CA TYR A 315 -25.84 -19.00 -28.58
C TYR A 315 -25.66 -19.75 -29.91
N THR A 316 -26.57 -19.58 -30.88
CA THR A 316 -26.43 -20.20 -32.21
C THR A 316 -25.13 -19.79 -32.88
N ASP A 317 -24.36 -20.77 -33.36
CA ASP A 317 -23.04 -20.60 -33.98
C ASP A 317 -21.98 -19.91 -33.09
N LYS A 318 -22.25 -19.76 -31.78
CA LYS A 318 -21.30 -19.22 -30.79
C LYS A 318 -20.45 -20.32 -30.16
N ILE A 319 -19.25 -19.95 -29.76
CA ILE A 319 -18.39 -20.70 -28.84
C ILE A 319 -18.87 -20.35 -27.44
N VAL A 320 -19.37 -21.34 -26.71
CA VAL A 320 -19.94 -21.17 -25.38
C VAL A 320 -18.98 -21.73 -24.35
N ILE A 321 -18.54 -20.88 -23.42
CA ILE A 321 -17.66 -21.28 -22.32
C ILE A 321 -18.48 -21.27 -21.03
N ILE A 322 -18.57 -22.41 -20.36
CA ILE A 322 -19.34 -22.59 -19.13
C ILE A 322 -18.37 -22.72 -17.97
N GLY A 323 -18.47 -21.86 -16.95
CA GLY A 323 -17.59 -21.98 -15.79
C GLY A 323 -17.89 -21.07 -14.60
N GLY A 324 -17.19 -21.37 -13.49
CA GLY A 324 -17.30 -20.68 -12.20
C GLY A 324 -16.82 -19.25 -12.24
N THR A 325 -17.69 -18.30 -11.94
CA THR A 325 -17.35 -16.87 -11.76
C THR A 325 -17.70 -16.36 -10.35
N ALA A 326 -18.57 -17.08 -9.63
CA ALA A 326 -18.91 -16.81 -8.25
C ALA A 326 -17.71 -16.92 -7.30
N VAL A 327 -17.75 -16.12 -6.23
CA VAL A 327 -16.71 -16.14 -5.19
C VAL A 327 -16.69 -17.52 -4.51
N GLY A 328 -15.52 -18.16 -4.48
CA GLY A 328 -15.33 -19.46 -3.83
C GLY A 328 -15.66 -20.69 -4.70
N VAL A 329 -16.12 -20.51 -5.94
CA VAL A 329 -16.32 -21.63 -6.88
C VAL A 329 -15.03 -22.00 -7.63
N GLY A 330 -14.17 -21.03 -7.90
CA GLY A 330 -12.90 -21.24 -8.59
C GLY A 330 -11.83 -20.22 -8.17
N ALA A 331 -10.59 -20.47 -8.57
CA ALA A 331 -9.51 -19.52 -8.38
C ALA A 331 -9.71 -18.28 -9.27
N LEU A 332 -9.43 -17.10 -8.73
CA LEU A 332 -9.40 -15.86 -9.48
C LEU A 332 -7.95 -15.48 -9.74
N PHE A 333 -7.64 -15.09 -10.97
CA PHE A 333 -6.29 -14.79 -11.39
C PHE A 333 -6.10 -13.30 -11.64
N GLN A 334 -4.90 -12.81 -11.34
CA GLN A 334 -4.45 -11.51 -11.82
C GLN A 334 -4.03 -11.65 -13.28
N THR A 335 -4.46 -10.74 -14.14
CA THR A 335 -4.12 -10.74 -15.57
C THR A 335 -3.86 -9.30 -16.02
N PRO A 336 -3.26 -9.10 -17.21
CA PRO A 336 -3.11 -7.76 -17.79
C PRO A 336 -4.45 -6.99 -17.91
N ALA A 337 -5.58 -7.66 -18.16
CA ALA A 337 -6.90 -7.00 -18.23
C ALA A 337 -7.41 -6.50 -16.87
N GLY A 338 -6.84 -6.99 -15.77
CA GLY A 338 -7.23 -6.63 -14.41
C GLY A 338 -7.14 -7.82 -13.44
N PRO A 339 -7.31 -7.56 -12.14
CA PRO A 339 -7.44 -8.60 -11.15
C PRO A 339 -8.81 -9.29 -11.26
N GLY A 340 -8.88 -10.57 -10.88
CA GLY A 340 -10.15 -11.21 -10.58
C GLY A 340 -10.79 -11.99 -11.73
N LEU A 341 -10.05 -12.35 -12.78
CA LEU A 341 -10.61 -13.16 -13.87
C LEU A 341 -10.72 -14.63 -13.46
N SER A 342 -11.89 -15.21 -13.71
CA SER A 342 -12.12 -16.65 -13.59
C SER A 342 -11.42 -17.45 -14.70
N PRO A 343 -11.26 -18.79 -14.55
CA PRO A 343 -10.75 -19.64 -15.63
C PRO A 343 -11.58 -19.53 -16.91
N ALA A 344 -12.90 -19.36 -16.81
CA ALA A 344 -13.80 -19.24 -17.95
C ALA A 344 -13.60 -17.92 -18.71
N GLU A 345 -13.47 -16.80 -18.00
CA GLU A 345 -13.18 -15.50 -18.60
C GLU A 345 -11.79 -15.49 -19.24
N MET A 346 -10.79 -16.02 -18.54
CA MET A 346 -9.44 -16.15 -19.08
C MET A 346 -9.43 -16.99 -20.36
N MET A 347 -10.11 -18.14 -20.34
CA MET A 347 -10.26 -18.98 -21.52
C MET A 347 -10.96 -18.23 -22.68
N ALA A 348 -11.91 -17.35 -22.41
CA ALA A 348 -12.53 -16.51 -23.44
C ALA A 348 -11.52 -15.53 -24.07
N HIS A 349 -10.70 -14.86 -23.25
CA HIS A 349 -9.61 -14.00 -23.72
C HIS A 349 -8.63 -14.76 -24.61
N ILE A 350 -8.19 -15.93 -24.17
CA ILE A 350 -7.18 -16.74 -24.85
C ILE A 350 -7.75 -17.34 -26.14
N THR A 351 -8.94 -17.91 -26.10
CA THR A 351 -9.61 -18.47 -27.28
C THR A 351 -9.86 -17.36 -28.32
N SER A 352 -10.29 -16.17 -27.89
CA SER A 352 -10.43 -15.01 -28.77
C SER A 352 -9.09 -14.60 -29.40
N SER A 353 -8.02 -14.64 -28.61
CA SER A 353 -6.67 -14.31 -29.05
C SER A 353 -6.15 -15.27 -30.10
N ILE A 354 -6.38 -16.57 -29.92
CA ILE A 354 -6.02 -17.62 -30.88
C ILE A 354 -6.78 -17.44 -32.19
N LEU A 355 -8.11 -17.28 -32.13
CA LEU A 355 -8.96 -17.16 -33.32
C LEU A 355 -8.71 -15.89 -34.14
N SER A 356 -8.27 -14.82 -33.48
CA SER A 356 -8.03 -13.51 -34.11
C SER A 356 -6.54 -13.24 -34.37
N GLU A 357 -5.66 -14.18 -34.05
CA GLU A 357 -4.19 -14.01 -34.07
C GLU A 357 -3.70 -12.78 -33.26
N HIS A 358 -4.41 -12.47 -32.18
CA HIS A 358 -4.05 -11.40 -31.24
C HIS A 358 -3.18 -11.96 -30.12
N PHE A 359 -1.91 -12.25 -30.41
CA PHE A 359 -0.92 -12.62 -29.41
C PHE A 359 0.29 -11.69 -29.50
N ILE A 360 1.06 -11.64 -28.41
CA ILE A 360 2.28 -10.87 -28.31
C ILE A 360 3.46 -11.80 -28.53
N VAL A 361 4.42 -11.35 -29.34
CA VAL A 361 5.62 -12.12 -29.65
C VAL A 361 6.79 -11.49 -28.94
N GLN A 362 7.53 -12.29 -28.17
CA GLN A 362 8.86 -11.92 -27.70
C GLN A 362 9.90 -12.48 -28.69
N PRO A 363 10.48 -11.65 -29.58
CA PRO A 363 11.37 -12.16 -30.59
C PRO A 363 12.69 -12.64 -29.96
N GLN A 364 13.19 -13.80 -30.38
CA GLN A 364 14.46 -14.35 -29.88
C GLN A 364 15.65 -13.41 -30.12
N TRP A 365 15.67 -12.72 -31.27
CA TRP A 365 16.68 -11.69 -31.57
C TRP A 365 16.55 -10.44 -30.69
N GLY A 366 15.41 -10.26 -30.02
CA GLY A 366 15.15 -9.14 -29.12
C GLY A 366 16.13 -9.09 -27.95
N ILE A 367 16.60 -10.25 -27.48
CA ILE A 367 17.62 -10.36 -26.42
C ILE A 367 18.90 -9.59 -26.83
N TRP A 368 19.34 -9.76 -28.08
CA TRP A 368 20.54 -9.09 -28.60
C TRP A 368 20.33 -7.60 -28.79
N VAL A 369 19.13 -7.18 -29.17
CA VAL A 369 18.77 -5.76 -29.29
C VAL A 369 18.77 -5.09 -27.91
N THR A 370 18.08 -5.68 -26.93
CA THR A 370 18.10 -5.19 -25.54
C THR A 370 19.52 -5.12 -25.00
N PHE A 371 20.34 -6.15 -25.22
CA PHE A 371 21.75 -6.14 -24.82
C PHE A 371 22.53 -5.00 -25.49
N GLY A 372 22.36 -4.79 -26.80
CA GLY A 372 22.97 -3.67 -27.51
C GLY A 372 22.56 -2.30 -26.93
N VAL A 373 21.28 -2.14 -26.57
CA VAL A 373 20.78 -0.93 -25.91
C VAL A 373 21.40 -0.74 -24.52
N VAL A 374 21.55 -1.81 -23.72
CA VAL A 374 22.27 -1.75 -22.43
C VAL A 374 23.70 -1.25 -22.63
N LEU A 375 24.42 -1.76 -23.65
CA LEU A 375 25.78 -1.31 -23.96
C LEU A 375 25.83 0.16 -24.36
N LEU A 376 24.86 0.65 -25.14
CA LEU A 376 24.77 2.06 -25.51
C LEU A 376 24.49 2.95 -24.29
N VAL A 377 23.58 2.54 -23.40
CA VAL A 377 23.31 3.24 -22.14
C VAL A 377 24.56 3.25 -21.27
N ALA A 378 25.26 2.13 -21.13
CA ALA A 378 26.51 2.05 -20.38
C ALA A 378 27.59 2.96 -20.98
N ALA A 379 27.77 2.97 -22.30
CA ALA A 379 28.71 3.85 -22.99
C ALA A 379 28.37 5.33 -22.77
N TYR A 380 27.08 5.69 -22.81
CA TYR A 380 26.63 7.04 -22.47
C TYR A 380 26.96 7.39 -21.01
N LEU A 381 26.66 6.54 -20.04
CA LEU A 381 26.95 6.80 -18.62
C LEU A 381 28.45 6.92 -18.34
N VAL A 382 29.28 6.08 -18.97
CA VAL A 382 30.73 6.01 -18.74
C VAL A 382 31.48 7.14 -19.45
N ALA A 383 31.15 7.43 -20.71
CA ALA A 383 31.92 8.34 -21.56
C ALA A 383 31.19 9.63 -21.92
N GLY A 384 29.87 9.57 -22.09
CA GLY A 384 29.05 10.73 -22.50
C GLY A 384 28.71 11.65 -21.34
N LEU A 385 28.08 11.11 -20.30
CA LEU A 385 27.55 11.84 -19.16
C LEU A 385 28.61 12.71 -18.45
N PRO A 386 29.85 12.23 -18.18
CA PRO A 386 30.86 13.05 -17.50
C PRO A 386 31.31 14.28 -18.30
N ARG A 387 31.15 14.26 -19.63
CA ARG A 387 31.55 15.36 -20.52
C ARG A 387 30.50 16.45 -20.65
N LEU A 388 29.31 16.24 -20.10
CA LEU A 388 28.20 17.19 -20.19
C LEU A 388 28.11 18.07 -18.94
N SER A 389 27.62 19.30 -19.12
CA SER A 389 27.18 20.13 -18.00
C SER A 389 25.93 19.51 -17.36
N ALA A 390 25.70 19.77 -16.07
CA ALA A 390 24.59 19.15 -15.32
C ALA A 390 23.22 19.32 -16.01
N GLY A 391 22.90 20.52 -16.51
CA GLY A 391 21.66 20.78 -17.23
C GLY A 391 21.54 20.01 -18.54
N LYS A 392 22.60 19.96 -19.36
CA LYS A 392 22.60 19.19 -20.62
C LYS A 392 22.51 17.68 -20.35
N ALA A 393 23.23 17.20 -19.33
CA ALA A 393 23.21 15.81 -18.90
C ALA A 393 21.79 15.38 -18.47
N ALA A 394 21.09 16.18 -17.66
CA ALA A 394 19.72 15.90 -17.26
C ALA A 394 18.76 15.84 -18.46
N MET A 395 18.84 16.80 -19.38
CA MET A 395 18.00 16.83 -20.58
C MET A 395 18.22 15.62 -21.50
N VAL A 396 19.48 15.27 -21.78
CA VAL A 396 19.82 14.12 -22.63
C VAL A 396 19.38 12.81 -21.97
N THR A 397 19.62 12.64 -20.67
CA THR A 397 19.17 11.47 -19.91
C THR A 397 17.65 11.33 -19.94
N LEU A 398 16.90 12.41 -19.71
CA LEU A 398 15.44 12.40 -19.74
C LEU A 398 14.92 12.04 -21.14
N ALA A 399 15.50 12.62 -22.20
CA ALA A 399 15.13 12.31 -23.56
C ALA A 399 15.36 10.83 -23.90
N LEU A 400 16.54 10.28 -23.57
CA LEU A 400 16.85 8.86 -23.78
C LEU A 400 15.90 7.95 -22.99
N PHE A 401 15.61 8.28 -21.73
CA PHE A 401 14.66 7.55 -20.90
C PHE A 401 13.26 7.49 -21.54
N MET A 402 12.74 8.65 -21.98
CA MET A 402 11.44 8.72 -22.63
C MET A 402 11.40 7.96 -23.95
N VAL A 403 12.48 8.01 -24.75
CA VAL A 403 12.57 7.27 -26.02
C VAL A 403 12.54 5.76 -25.78
N LEU A 404 13.29 5.24 -24.80
CA LEU A 404 13.31 3.81 -24.49
C LEU A 404 11.90 3.29 -24.18
N LEU A 405 11.20 3.96 -23.27
CA LEU A 405 9.84 3.58 -22.89
C LEU A 405 8.84 3.77 -24.04
N ALA A 406 8.91 4.89 -24.77
CA ALA A 406 7.99 5.14 -25.88
C ALA A 406 8.16 4.13 -27.03
N VAL A 407 9.39 3.69 -27.31
CA VAL A 407 9.66 2.66 -28.32
C VAL A 407 9.09 1.32 -27.86
N GLU A 408 9.33 0.91 -26.62
CA GLU A 408 8.77 -0.32 -26.07
C GLU A 408 7.23 -0.28 -26.09
N PHE A 409 6.62 0.81 -25.60
CA PHE A 409 5.18 1.01 -25.63
C PHE A 409 4.61 0.84 -27.03
N SER A 410 5.23 1.46 -28.04
CA SER A 410 4.78 1.42 -29.42
C SER A 410 4.91 0.02 -30.02
N LEU A 411 6.03 -0.66 -29.76
CA LEU A 411 6.23 -2.04 -30.20
C LEU A 411 5.22 -2.99 -29.56
N LEU A 412 4.89 -2.81 -28.29
CA LEU A 412 3.98 -3.69 -27.58
C LEU A 412 2.51 -3.42 -27.96
N SER A 413 2.06 -2.17 -27.88
CA SER A 413 0.64 -1.79 -28.10
C SER A 413 0.20 -1.87 -29.56
N VAL A 414 1.11 -1.56 -30.52
CA VAL A 414 0.80 -1.50 -31.95
C VAL A 414 1.31 -2.73 -32.69
N ALA A 415 2.59 -3.08 -32.52
CA ALA A 415 3.21 -4.18 -33.25
C ALA A 415 3.08 -5.54 -32.55
N ALA A 416 2.56 -5.59 -31.32
CA ALA A 416 2.52 -6.77 -30.46
C ALA A 416 3.87 -7.51 -30.38
N ARG A 417 4.94 -6.74 -30.26
CA ARG A 417 6.30 -7.22 -30.05
C ARG A 417 6.79 -6.73 -28.70
N TRP A 418 7.21 -7.66 -27.86
CA TRP A 418 7.76 -7.32 -26.56
C TRP A 418 9.29 -7.30 -26.61
N LEU A 419 9.86 -6.10 -26.52
CA LEU A 419 11.30 -5.89 -26.31
C LEU A 419 11.47 -5.21 -24.96
N GLN A 420 12.28 -5.81 -24.09
CA GLN A 420 12.38 -5.39 -22.70
C GLN A 420 13.36 -4.21 -22.58
N PHE A 421 12.87 -2.97 -22.55
CA PHE A 421 13.67 -1.76 -22.45
C PHE A 421 13.54 -1.05 -21.09
N VAL A 422 12.70 -1.55 -20.18
CA VAL A 422 12.63 -1.02 -18.81
C VAL A 422 13.94 -1.20 -18.07
N PHE A 423 14.63 -2.34 -18.21
CA PHE A 423 15.94 -2.54 -17.59
C PHE A 423 16.99 -1.50 -18.04
N PRO A 424 17.26 -1.30 -19.35
CA PRO A 424 18.10 -0.21 -19.83
C PRO A 424 17.68 1.18 -19.30
N ALA A 425 16.37 1.45 -19.22
CA ALA A 425 15.85 2.72 -18.71
C ALA A 425 16.14 2.92 -17.21
N VAL A 426 16.01 1.87 -16.40
CA VAL A 426 16.37 1.87 -14.97
C VAL A 426 17.86 2.05 -14.79
N LEU A 427 18.69 1.33 -15.57
CA LEU A 427 20.14 1.50 -15.57
C LEU A 427 20.54 2.95 -15.88
N LEU A 428 19.90 3.56 -16.87
CA LEU A 428 20.12 4.95 -17.24
C LEU A 428 19.82 5.92 -16.08
N LEU A 429 18.68 5.76 -15.40
CA LEU A 429 18.29 6.64 -14.28
C LEU A 429 19.16 6.44 -13.05
N MET A 430 19.39 5.19 -12.63
CA MET A 430 20.25 4.89 -11.48
C MET A 430 21.69 5.33 -11.73
N GLY A 431 22.19 5.09 -12.94
CA GLY A 431 23.52 5.50 -13.38
C GLY A 431 23.68 7.02 -13.35
N HIS A 432 22.69 7.75 -13.88
CA HIS A 432 22.67 9.20 -13.84
C HIS A 432 22.73 9.71 -12.40
N LEU A 433 21.82 9.24 -11.54
CA LEU A 433 21.72 9.65 -10.15
C LEU A 433 23.02 9.40 -9.38
N ALA A 434 23.60 8.20 -9.48
CA ALA A 434 24.84 7.86 -8.78
C ALA A 434 26.01 8.75 -9.20
N LEU A 435 26.17 9.00 -10.50
CA LEU A 435 27.26 9.82 -11.03
C LEU A 435 27.08 11.30 -10.71
N THR A 436 25.85 11.83 -10.74
CA THR A 436 25.58 13.22 -10.34
C THR A 436 25.79 13.44 -8.85
N THR A 437 25.39 12.49 -8.00
CA THR A 437 25.61 12.56 -6.55
C THR A 437 27.10 12.54 -6.21
N LYS A 438 27.90 11.66 -6.84
CA LYS A 438 29.37 11.68 -6.70
C LYS A 438 29.95 13.05 -7.06
N ARG A 439 29.54 13.61 -8.21
CA ARG A 439 30.03 14.92 -8.68
C ARG A 439 29.69 16.03 -7.70
N PHE A 440 28.48 16.02 -7.14
CA PHE A 440 28.06 16.97 -6.12
C PHE A 440 28.92 16.87 -4.84
N LEU A 441 29.06 15.66 -4.28
CA LEU A 441 29.86 15.42 -3.06
C LEU A 441 31.35 15.77 -3.24
N MET A 442 31.92 15.47 -4.41
CA MET A 442 33.31 15.86 -4.72
C MET A 442 33.48 17.38 -4.86
N THR A 443 32.47 18.07 -5.38
CA THR A 443 32.49 19.53 -5.52
C THR A 443 32.41 20.21 -4.16
N GLU A 444 31.57 19.72 -3.24
CA GLU A 444 31.52 20.23 -1.86
C GLU A 444 32.81 19.96 -1.08
N ALA A 445 33.39 18.76 -1.22
CA ALA A 445 34.67 18.45 -0.58
C ALA A 445 35.82 19.33 -1.10
N GLY A 446 35.81 19.67 -2.40
CA GLY A 446 36.77 20.62 -2.98
C GLY A 446 36.58 22.05 -2.47
N LYS A 447 35.32 22.46 -2.26
CA LYS A 447 34.99 23.78 -1.69
C LYS A 447 35.49 23.92 -0.26
N LEU A 448 35.28 22.91 0.59
CA LEU A 448 35.78 22.89 1.97
C LEU A 448 37.30 23.05 2.06
N LYS A 449 38.04 22.35 1.20
CA LYS A 449 39.51 22.47 1.14
C LYS A 449 39.96 23.86 0.67
N SER A 450 39.28 24.43 -0.33
CA SER A 450 39.55 25.80 -0.78
C SER A 450 39.25 26.85 0.29
N ASP A 451 38.20 26.63 1.09
CA ASP A 451 37.82 27.52 2.18
C ASP A 451 38.87 27.48 3.32
N GLU A 452 39.46 26.30 3.59
CA GLU A 452 40.55 26.11 4.55
C GLU A 452 41.87 26.78 4.10
N GLU A 453 42.27 26.63 2.84
CA GLU A 453 43.44 27.32 2.27
C GLU A 453 43.27 28.86 2.27
N SER A 454 42.04 29.34 2.04
CA SER A 454 41.70 30.77 2.12
C SER A 454 41.79 31.31 3.55
N ALA A 455 41.40 30.52 4.55
CA ALA A 455 41.51 30.85 5.95
C ALA A 455 42.96 31.02 6.41
N GLU A 456 43.85 30.10 6.05
CA GLU A 456 45.28 30.21 6.38
C GLU A 456 45.94 31.43 5.74
N THR A 457 45.59 31.71 4.48
CA THR A 457 46.10 32.90 3.76
C THR A 457 45.73 34.20 4.49
N ASN A 458 44.48 34.34 4.93
CA ASN A 458 44.04 35.52 5.68
C ASN A 458 44.74 35.63 7.03
N ARG A 459 45.03 34.51 7.70
CA ARG A 459 45.77 34.50 8.97
C ARG A 459 47.22 34.97 8.81
N MET A 460 47.91 34.51 7.77
CA MET A 460 49.28 34.93 7.47
C MET A 460 49.35 36.42 7.11
N MET A 461 48.40 36.91 6.31
CA MET A 461 48.29 38.35 6.02
C MET A 461 48.05 39.19 7.28
N GLY A 462 47.18 38.73 8.19
CA GLY A 462 46.92 39.40 9.46
C GLY A 462 48.18 39.54 10.33
N LEU A 463 48.98 38.48 10.43
CA LEU A 463 50.25 38.49 11.17
C LEU A 463 51.29 39.45 10.56
N ALA A 464 51.40 39.47 9.23
CA ALA A 464 52.32 40.39 8.53
C ALA A 464 51.95 41.86 8.79
N LEU A 465 50.65 42.20 8.72
CA LEU A 465 50.15 43.55 8.98
C LEU A 465 50.33 43.97 10.44
N GLN A 466 50.15 43.03 11.38
CA GLN A 466 50.41 43.26 12.80
C GLN A 466 51.89 43.59 13.04
N GLY A 467 52.81 42.84 12.43
CA GLY A 467 54.25 43.09 12.51
C GLY A 467 54.68 44.46 11.93
N GLN A 468 53.94 44.98 10.95
CA GLN A 468 54.13 46.33 10.39
C GLN A 468 53.47 47.44 11.22
N GLY A 469 52.80 47.09 12.33
CA GLY A 469 52.11 48.04 13.20
C GLY A 469 50.76 48.54 12.68
N GLN A 470 50.24 47.96 11.60
CA GLN A 470 48.94 48.25 10.96
C GLN A 470 47.83 47.40 11.60
N LEU A 471 47.57 47.65 12.88
CA LEU A 471 46.77 46.78 13.75
C LEU A 471 45.29 46.66 13.33
N ASP A 472 44.68 47.72 12.78
CA ASP A 472 43.29 47.70 12.32
C ASP A 472 43.08 46.74 11.13
N MET A 473 43.96 46.80 10.15
CA MET A 473 43.90 45.91 8.98
C MET A 473 44.26 44.46 9.36
N ALA A 474 45.12 44.27 10.36
CA ALA A 474 45.39 42.95 10.92
C ALA A 474 44.13 42.35 11.58
N PHE A 475 43.38 43.16 12.34
CA PHE A 475 42.12 42.73 12.94
C PHE A 475 41.11 42.33 11.86
N ASP A 476 40.93 43.14 10.81
CA ASP A 476 40.03 42.85 9.69
C ASP A 476 40.34 41.53 8.98
N ARG A 477 41.62 41.17 8.87
CA ARG A 477 42.04 39.89 8.30
C ARG A 477 41.80 38.73 9.24
N PHE A 478 42.09 38.87 10.54
CA PHE A 478 41.81 37.83 11.52
C PHE A 478 40.31 37.54 11.69
N ARG A 479 39.43 38.53 11.52
CA ARG A 479 37.96 38.32 11.55
C ARG A 479 37.44 37.41 10.44
N ARG A 480 38.21 37.20 9.37
CA ARG A 480 37.84 36.35 8.23
C ARG A 480 38.40 34.92 8.34
N VAL A 481 39.14 34.62 9.41
CA VAL A 481 39.71 33.31 9.66
C VAL A 481 38.76 32.53 10.57
N PRO A 482 38.40 31.28 10.25
CA PRO A 482 37.65 30.41 11.14
C PRO A 482 38.36 30.25 12.49
N PHE A 483 37.58 30.07 13.54
CA PHE A 483 38.09 29.99 14.90
C PHE A 483 39.07 28.81 15.08
N THR A 484 40.27 29.13 15.58
CA THR A 484 41.27 28.16 16.04
C THR A 484 41.98 28.72 17.28
N ASP A 485 42.49 27.86 18.16
CA ASP A 485 43.25 28.31 19.36
C ASP A 485 44.45 29.18 18.98
N ALA A 486 45.07 28.87 17.85
CA ALA A 486 46.21 29.60 17.35
C ALA A 486 45.82 30.98 16.75
N LEU A 487 44.58 31.17 16.28
CA LEU A 487 44.02 32.49 15.97
C LEU A 487 43.75 33.29 17.25
N MET A 488 43.24 32.65 18.30
CA MET A 488 42.97 33.29 19.59
C MET A 488 44.25 33.86 20.22
N ASP A 489 45.36 33.14 20.11
CA ASP A 489 46.66 33.63 20.56
C ASP A 489 47.14 34.82 19.72
N ASN A 490 46.96 34.79 18.40
CA ASN A 490 47.27 35.93 17.52
C ASN A 490 46.43 37.16 17.87
N MET A 491 45.13 36.99 18.09
CA MET A 491 44.21 38.08 18.46
C MET A 491 44.49 38.62 19.86
N ASN A 492 44.87 37.76 20.82
CA ASN A 492 45.27 38.21 22.16
C ASN A 492 46.50 39.11 22.08
N ASN A 493 47.50 38.73 21.26
CA ASN A 493 48.68 39.57 21.02
C ASN A 493 48.33 40.89 20.34
N LEU A 494 47.40 40.86 19.37
CA LEU A 494 46.91 42.06 18.69
C LEU A 494 46.19 43.03 19.65
N ALA A 495 45.38 42.51 20.57
CA ALA A 495 44.73 43.31 21.59
C ALA A 495 45.75 43.96 22.55
N LEU A 496 46.80 43.23 22.94
CA LEU A 496 47.90 43.77 23.74
C LEU A 496 48.66 44.87 22.98
N ASP A 497 48.84 44.74 21.66
CA ASP A 497 49.42 45.78 20.82
C ASP A 497 48.58 47.07 20.82
N PHE A 498 47.25 46.95 20.79
CA PHE A 498 46.35 48.10 20.94
C PHE A 498 46.43 48.74 22.33
N GLU A 499 46.53 47.94 23.40
CA GLU A 499 46.72 48.45 24.77
C GLU A 499 48.04 49.22 24.93
N ARG A 500 49.14 48.72 24.36
CA ARG A 500 50.45 49.40 24.38
C ARG A 500 50.40 50.79 23.73
N LYS A 501 49.56 50.95 22.69
CA LYS A 501 49.33 52.23 22.01
C LYS A 501 48.25 53.10 22.67
N ARG A 502 47.74 52.71 23.85
CA ARG A 502 46.63 53.37 24.57
C ARG A 502 45.31 53.45 23.78
N GLN A 503 45.11 52.55 22.83
CA GLN A 503 43.89 52.45 22.03
C GLN A 503 42.91 51.45 22.66
N PHE A 504 42.47 51.74 23.88
CA PHE A 504 41.69 50.80 24.70
C PHE A 504 40.33 50.44 24.09
N ASN A 505 39.69 51.36 23.35
CA ASN A 505 38.43 51.10 22.64
C ASN A 505 38.60 50.02 21.56
N LYS A 506 39.76 50.01 20.88
CA LYS A 506 40.07 49.01 19.85
C LYS A 506 40.49 47.69 20.47
N ALA A 507 41.28 47.71 21.55
CA ALA A 507 41.60 46.52 22.32
C ALA A 507 40.34 45.82 22.85
N GLN A 508 39.37 46.59 23.35
CA GLN A 508 38.05 46.10 23.76
C GLN A 508 37.35 45.39 22.60
N ALA A 509 37.27 46.00 21.41
CA ALA A 509 36.63 45.39 20.24
C ALA A 509 37.29 44.05 19.84
N VAL A 510 38.62 43.93 19.94
CA VAL A 510 39.32 42.65 19.71
C VAL A 510 38.95 41.61 20.77
N TYR A 511 38.92 41.99 22.06
CA TYR A 511 38.55 41.08 23.14
C TYR A 511 37.06 40.67 23.13
N GLU A 512 36.15 41.56 22.75
CA GLU A 512 34.73 41.24 22.54
C GLU A 512 34.57 40.23 21.40
N HIS A 513 35.26 40.46 20.28
CA HIS A 513 35.27 39.52 19.17
C HIS A 513 35.89 38.17 19.55
N MET A 514 36.91 38.13 20.42
CA MET A 514 37.43 36.86 20.95
C MET A 514 36.41 36.16 21.87
N ALA A 515 35.65 36.94 22.65
CA ALA A 515 34.67 36.42 23.62
C ALA A 515 33.42 35.85 22.95
N THR A 516 33.10 36.23 21.70
CA THR A 516 32.03 35.57 20.93
C THR A 516 32.38 34.13 20.58
N PHE A 517 33.67 33.78 20.47
CA PHE A 517 34.10 32.42 20.17
C PHE A 517 34.41 31.59 21.41
N ASN A 518 35.23 32.10 22.34
CA ASN A 518 35.54 31.39 23.58
C ASN A 518 35.79 32.35 24.74
N LYS A 519 34.78 32.46 25.62
CA LYS A 519 34.80 33.34 26.81
C LYS A 519 35.82 32.93 27.87
N ASN A 520 36.33 31.70 27.85
CA ASN A 520 37.19 31.14 28.90
C ASN A 520 38.66 31.04 28.49
N HIS A 521 39.07 31.66 27.37
CA HIS A 521 40.45 31.60 26.89
C HIS A 521 41.39 32.56 27.65
N LYS A 522 42.43 32.04 28.33
CA LYS A 522 43.59 32.79 28.91
C LYS A 522 43.24 34.17 29.51
N ASP A 523 42.42 34.16 30.56
CA ASP A 523 42.01 35.35 31.34
C ASP A 523 41.28 36.45 30.56
N LEU A 524 40.67 36.10 29.42
CA LEU A 524 40.00 37.03 28.52
C LEU A 524 38.92 37.89 29.21
N GLN A 525 38.14 37.33 30.13
CA GLN A 525 37.11 38.10 30.85
C GLN A 525 37.72 39.21 31.71
N SER A 526 38.84 38.93 32.39
CA SER A 526 39.55 39.92 33.19
C SER A 526 40.14 41.03 32.32
N LYS A 527 40.75 40.66 31.19
CA LYS A 527 41.30 41.61 30.20
C LYS A 527 40.23 42.47 29.54
N LEU A 528 39.09 41.87 29.17
CA LEU A 528 37.96 42.58 28.58
C LEU A 528 37.36 43.60 29.55
N ASN A 529 37.13 43.21 30.80
CA ASN A 529 36.62 44.11 31.84
C ASN A 529 37.59 45.28 32.11
N ARG A 530 38.91 45.00 32.09
CA ARG A 530 39.94 46.03 32.21
C ARG A 530 39.95 47.00 31.04
N ALA A 531 39.92 46.49 29.80
CA ALA A 531 39.89 47.30 28.59
C ALA A 531 38.63 48.18 28.52
N LYS A 532 37.48 47.65 28.96
CA LYS A 532 36.19 48.35 29.05
C LYS A 532 36.20 49.49 30.08
N ASN A 533 36.74 49.27 31.27
CA ASN A 533 36.86 50.33 32.27
C ASN A 533 37.79 51.46 31.81
N LEU A 534 38.86 51.12 31.07
CA LEU A 534 39.83 52.08 30.54
C LEU A 534 39.31 52.85 29.32
N SER A 535 38.46 52.23 28.49
CA SER A 535 37.80 52.92 27.35
C SER A 535 36.74 53.90 27.82
N GLU A 536 35.90 53.51 28.79
CA GLU A 536 34.84 54.35 29.36
C GLU A 536 35.39 55.61 30.06
N THR A 537 36.59 55.55 30.63
CA THR A 537 37.24 56.69 31.31
C THR A 537 37.72 57.78 30.33
N VAL A 538 37.96 57.47 29.05
CA VAL A 538 38.53 58.40 28.05
C VAL A 538 37.44 59.16 27.27
N ILE A 539 36.18 58.75 27.35
CA ILE A 539 35.08 59.23 26.47
C ILE A 539 34.23 60.37 27.09
N LEU A 540 34.54 60.84 28.31
CA LEU A 540 33.76 61.85 29.03
C LEU A 540 33.95 63.33 28.58
N GLY A 541 34.49 63.58 27.38
CA GLY A 541 34.61 64.92 26.80
C GLY A 541 34.22 64.96 25.33
N GLY A 542 33.02 65.46 25.02
CA GLY A 542 32.62 65.86 23.66
C GLY A 542 31.32 65.24 23.15
N SER A 543 30.35 66.11 22.86
CA SER A 543 29.01 65.88 22.33
C SER A 543 28.96 65.34 20.89
N ASN A 544 28.26 64.23 20.67
CA ASN A 544 27.22 64.05 19.62
C ASN A 544 26.68 62.61 19.64
N ALA A 545 25.35 62.47 19.66
CA ALA A 545 24.63 61.22 19.67
C ALA A 545 24.50 60.59 18.27
N HIS A 546 24.59 59.26 18.19
CA HIS A 546 24.12 58.48 17.04
C HIS A 546 23.28 57.27 17.49
N PRO A 547 22.28 56.87 16.68
CA PRO A 547 21.22 55.95 17.06
C PRO A 547 21.65 54.50 16.83
N GLY A 548 21.44 53.63 17.83
CA GLY A 548 21.63 52.17 17.68
C GLY A 548 22.51 51.48 18.72
N GLY A 549 22.95 52.16 19.78
CA GLY A 549 23.63 51.54 20.91
C GLY A 549 22.67 51.32 22.08
N THR A 550 22.50 50.08 22.53
CA THR A 550 21.83 49.74 23.79
C THR A 550 22.55 50.46 24.95
N LEU A 551 21.87 51.43 25.55
CA LEU A 551 22.29 52.13 26.76
C LEU A 551 22.19 51.19 27.97
N LEU A 552 23.33 50.80 28.53
CA LEU A 552 23.38 50.44 29.95
C LEU A 552 23.34 51.74 30.76
N LEU A 553 22.13 52.17 31.14
CA LEU A 553 21.93 53.18 32.18
C LEU A 553 22.35 52.61 33.53
N ALA A 554 22.95 53.46 34.36
CA ALA A 554 23.17 53.20 35.78
C ALA A 554 21.81 52.95 36.46
N GLY A 555 21.42 51.67 36.53
CA GLY A 555 20.09 51.27 37.00
C GLY A 555 19.61 49.90 36.49
N GLY A 556 20.49 48.89 36.36
CA GLY A 556 20.12 47.46 36.44
C GLY A 556 19.05 46.89 35.50
N GLY A 557 18.78 47.45 34.32
CA GLY A 557 17.79 46.91 33.36
C GLY A 557 18.41 46.38 32.06
N VAL A 558 18.20 45.10 31.74
CA VAL A 558 18.53 44.48 30.44
C VAL A 558 17.36 44.73 29.49
N GLU A 559 17.60 45.44 28.37
CA GLU A 559 16.59 45.60 27.33
C GLU A 559 16.51 44.30 26.49
N LYS A 560 15.37 43.61 26.56
CA LYS A 560 15.16 42.33 25.85
C LYS A 560 14.81 42.58 24.37
N PRO A 561 15.22 41.70 23.43
CA PRO A 561 14.99 41.87 21.99
C PRO A 561 13.49 41.94 21.64
N MET A 562 13.15 42.68 20.58
CA MET A 562 11.77 42.90 20.11
C MET A 562 11.52 42.13 18.80
N LEU A 563 10.29 41.64 18.62
CA LEU A 563 9.77 41.12 17.36
C LEU A 563 8.33 41.61 17.17
N GLY A 564 8.09 42.35 16.09
CA GLY A 564 6.97 43.24 15.93
C GLY A 564 6.88 44.22 17.09
N ARG A 565 5.70 44.30 17.70
CA ARG A 565 5.49 45.08 18.94
C ARG A 565 5.81 44.32 20.23
N TYR A 566 6.22 43.06 20.15
CA TYR A 566 6.34 42.18 21.31
C TYR A 566 7.79 42.09 21.79
N GLN A 567 7.97 42.16 23.10
CA GLN A 567 9.25 41.94 23.75
C GLN A 567 9.47 40.44 23.97
N ILE A 568 10.54 39.87 23.41
CA ILE A 568 10.88 38.46 23.55
C ILE A 568 11.50 38.20 24.92
N GLU A 569 10.94 37.26 25.68
CA GLU A 569 11.43 36.91 27.01
C GLU A 569 12.34 35.70 27.01
N LYS A 570 11.95 34.62 26.32
CA LYS A 570 12.72 33.38 26.18
C LYS A 570 12.19 32.52 25.03
N GLU A 571 13.01 31.60 24.54
CA GLU A 571 12.56 30.54 23.64
C GLU A 571 11.75 29.48 24.41
N LEU A 572 10.61 29.05 23.85
CA LEU A 572 9.76 27.98 24.39
C LEU A 572 10.08 26.63 23.73
N GLY A 573 10.45 26.63 22.45
CA GLY A 573 10.87 25.43 21.73
C GLY A 573 11.13 25.67 20.25
N LYS A 574 11.87 24.74 19.63
CA LYS A 574 12.22 24.73 18.20
C LYS A 574 11.61 23.51 17.53
N GLY A 575 10.75 23.74 16.54
CA GLY A 575 10.05 22.70 15.77
C GLY A 575 10.61 22.54 14.35
N ALA A 576 10.02 21.62 13.58
CA ALA A 576 10.42 21.31 12.20
C ALA A 576 10.20 22.48 11.22
N MET A 577 9.27 23.40 11.52
CA MET A 577 8.94 24.53 10.65
C MET A 577 9.47 25.87 11.19
N GLY A 578 9.92 25.97 12.45
CA GLY A 578 10.36 27.25 13.02
C GLY A 578 10.54 27.27 14.54
N VAL A 579 10.75 28.47 15.12
CA VAL A 579 10.99 28.67 16.56
C VAL A 579 9.80 29.37 17.22
N VAL A 580 9.43 28.92 18.43
CA VAL A 580 8.37 29.52 19.25
C VAL A 580 8.99 30.23 20.46
N TYR A 581 8.67 31.50 20.63
CA TYR A 581 9.13 32.35 21.71
C TYR A 581 8.01 32.70 22.69
N LEU A 582 8.35 32.88 23.97
CA LEU A 582 7.53 33.58 24.94
C LEU A 582 7.78 35.08 24.76
N GLY A 583 6.71 35.83 24.52
CA GLY A 583 6.77 37.28 24.38
C GLY A 583 5.81 37.99 25.32
N LYS A 584 6.01 39.30 25.46
CA LYS A 584 5.12 40.19 26.20
C LYS A 584 4.80 41.43 25.36
N ASP A 585 3.53 41.78 25.26
CA ASP A 585 3.11 43.07 24.73
C ASP A 585 3.39 44.14 25.80
N PRO A 586 4.32 45.09 25.58
CA PRO A 586 4.67 46.09 26.58
C PRO A 586 3.58 47.14 26.77
N LYS A 587 2.66 47.32 25.81
CA LYS A 587 1.61 48.36 25.88
C LYS A 587 0.46 47.94 26.81
N ILE A 588 0.09 46.66 26.77
CA ILE A 588 -1.03 46.13 27.56
C ILE A 588 -0.61 45.07 28.59
N GLY A 589 0.68 44.76 28.68
CA GLY A 589 1.25 43.80 29.63
C GLY A 589 0.90 42.33 29.37
N ARG A 590 0.36 42.00 28.19
CA ARG A 590 -0.14 40.66 27.85
C ARG A 590 0.99 39.71 27.50
N VAL A 591 0.97 38.50 28.05
CA VAL A 591 1.89 37.42 27.69
C VAL A 591 1.36 36.68 26.46
N VAL A 592 2.24 36.41 25.49
CA VAL A 592 1.91 35.78 24.21
C VAL A 592 2.94 34.71 23.85
N ALA A 593 2.54 33.73 23.03
CA ALA A 593 3.46 32.85 22.32
C ALA A 593 3.66 33.39 20.90
N ILE A 594 4.89 33.38 20.38
CA ILE A 594 5.21 33.95 19.06
C ILE A 594 5.93 32.88 18.25
N LYS A 595 5.27 32.36 17.20
CA LYS A 595 5.85 31.38 16.27
C LYS A 595 6.47 32.11 15.09
N THR A 596 7.69 31.76 14.73
CA THR A 596 8.47 32.41 13.66
C THR A 596 8.85 31.42 12.55
N LEU A 597 8.81 31.86 11.29
CA LEU A 597 9.19 31.09 10.11
C LEU A 597 10.15 31.89 9.22
N ALA A 598 11.24 31.25 8.78
CA ALA A 598 12.25 31.85 7.90
C ALA A 598 11.97 31.47 6.43
N LEU A 599 10.96 32.10 5.81
CA LEU A 599 10.50 31.75 4.46
C LEU A 599 11.60 31.87 3.39
N GLY A 600 12.53 32.83 3.55
CA GLY A 600 13.65 33.05 2.62
C GLY A 600 14.74 31.97 2.61
N GLN A 601 14.69 30.97 3.50
CA GLN A 601 15.61 29.82 3.48
C GLN A 601 15.09 28.66 2.62
N GLU A 602 13.77 28.57 2.42
CA GLU A 602 13.12 27.44 1.73
C GLU A 602 12.67 27.78 0.30
N PHE A 603 12.39 29.06 0.02
CA PHE A 603 11.84 29.54 -1.25
C PHE A 603 12.63 30.74 -1.80
N GLU A 604 12.75 30.84 -3.12
CA GLU A 604 13.46 31.92 -3.83
C GLU A 604 12.58 32.43 -5.00
N GLY A 605 12.69 33.72 -5.35
CA GLY A 605 11.98 34.31 -6.49
C GLY A 605 10.45 34.31 -6.31
N GLU A 606 9.70 34.13 -7.41
CA GLU A 606 8.22 34.15 -7.39
C GLU A 606 7.59 33.11 -6.46
N ALA A 607 8.31 32.01 -6.15
CA ALA A 607 7.85 30.99 -5.21
C ALA A 607 7.90 31.45 -3.74
N LEU A 608 8.81 32.37 -3.38
CA LEU A 608 8.85 32.98 -2.04
C LEU A 608 7.65 33.90 -1.83
N ASP A 609 7.28 34.66 -2.87
CA ASP A 609 6.16 35.60 -2.81
C ASP A 609 4.81 34.86 -2.71
N ASP A 610 4.60 33.77 -3.46
CA ASP A 610 3.41 32.91 -3.36
C ASP A 610 3.34 32.16 -2.00
N ALA A 611 4.47 31.68 -1.48
CA ALA A 611 4.54 31.07 -0.15
C ALA A 611 4.18 32.08 0.96
N ARG A 612 4.67 33.32 0.84
CA ARG A 612 4.39 34.41 1.78
C ARG A 612 2.91 34.80 1.75
N GLU A 613 2.32 35.00 0.57
CA GLU A 613 0.91 35.37 0.43
C GLU A 613 -0.04 34.30 1.01
N ARG A 614 0.27 33.02 0.78
CA ARG A 614 -0.49 31.90 1.36
C ARG A 614 -0.38 31.84 2.88
N PHE A 615 0.83 32.02 3.42
CA PHE A 615 1.06 32.01 4.86
C PHE A 615 0.21 33.05 5.61
N PHE A 616 0.19 34.29 5.14
CA PHE A 616 -0.59 35.35 5.77
C PHE A 616 -2.10 35.17 5.60
N ARG A 617 -2.55 34.67 4.44
CA ARG A 617 -3.97 34.36 4.20
C ARG A 617 -4.48 33.25 5.12
N GLU A 618 -3.63 32.28 5.45
CA GLU A 618 -3.97 31.20 6.37
C GLU A 618 -3.98 31.67 7.82
N ALA A 619 -3.03 32.51 8.22
CA ALA A 619 -3.04 33.16 9.53
C ALA A 619 -4.27 34.07 9.72
N GLU A 620 -4.68 34.81 8.69
CA GLU A 620 -5.88 35.65 8.70
C GLU A 620 -7.16 34.80 8.86
N THR A 621 -7.27 33.71 8.11
CA THR A 621 -8.43 32.81 8.16
C THR A 621 -8.53 32.10 9.52
N ALA A 622 -7.40 31.67 10.09
CA ALA A 622 -7.37 31.08 11.43
C ALA A 622 -7.63 32.10 12.54
N GLY A 623 -7.22 33.37 12.36
CA GLY A 623 -7.43 34.45 13.32
C GLY A 623 -8.90 34.87 13.50
N GLN A 624 -9.77 34.49 12.56
CA GLN A 624 -11.22 34.72 12.67
C GLN A 624 -11.92 33.70 13.59
N LEU A 625 -11.25 32.60 13.96
CA LEU A 625 -11.83 31.57 14.81
C LEU A 625 -11.82 31.99 16.28
N GLN A 626 -13.01 32.03 16.89
CA GLN A 626 -13.18 32.32 18.31
C GLN A 626 -13.92 31.16 18.98
N HIS A 627 -13.16 30.25 19.59
CA HIS A 627 -13.70 29.09 20.28
C HIS A 627 -12.87 28.77 21.52
N GLN A 628 -13.53 28.32 22.61
CA GLN A 628 -12.85 28.02 23.87
C GLN A 628 -11.75 26.96 23.73
N ASN A 629 -11.90 26.03 22.79
CA ASN A 629 -10.96 24.95 22.51
C ASN A 629 -10.08 25.18 21.27
N ILE A 630 -10.02 26.40 20.73
CA ILE A 630 -9.10 26.80 19.66
C ILE A 630 -8.16 27.88 20.22
N VAL A 631 -6.87 27.81 19.86
CA VAL A 631 -5.90 28.85 20.22
C VAL A 631 -6.25 30.16 19.53
N THR A 632 -6.26 31.26 20.29
CA THR A 632 -6.56 32.58 19.70
C THR A 632 -5.31 33.17 19.08
N ILE A 633 -5.38 33.58 17.82
CA ILE A 633 -4.33 34.36 17.15
C ILE A 633 -4.61 35.84 17.40
N PHE A 634 -3.61 36.57 17.87
CA PHE A 634 -3.73 37.99 18.20
C PHE A 634 -3.16 38.92 17.13
N ASP A 635 -2.10 38.48 16.44
CA ASP A 635 -1.37 39.28 15.48
C ASP A 635 -0.56 38.39 14.53
N ALA A 636 -0.31 38.84 13.31
CA ALA A 636 0.60 38.21 12.36
C ALA A 636 1.31 39.29 11.54
N GLY A 637 2.61 39.12 11.29
CA GLY A 637 3.39 40.11 10.57
C GLY A 637 4.73 39.59 10.05
N GLU A 638 5.50 40.47 9.44
CA GLU A 638 6.84 40.18 8.92
C GLU A 638 7.83 41.23 9.46
N GLU A 639 8.97 40.79 9.96
CA GLU A 639 10.06 41.69 10.35
C GLU A 639 11.41 41.01 10.12
N HIS A 640 12.37 41.72 9.51
CA HIS A 640 13.72 41.21 9.20
C HIS A 640 13.72 39.84 8.46
N ASP A 641 12.87 39.69 7.44
CA ASP A 641 12.70 38.46 6.63
C ASP A 641 12.20 37.22 7.42
N LEU A 642 11.64 37.44 8.62
CA LEU A 642 10.97 36.43 9.43
C LEU A 642 9.47 36.74 9.51
N ALA A 643 8.65 35.77 9.09
CA ALA A 643 7.21 35.84 9.30
C ALA A 643 6.88 35.36 10.71
N TYR A 644 6.00 36.06 11.43
CA TYR A 644 5.61 35.72 12.79
C TYR A 644 4.10 35.67 12.99
N ILE A 645 3.65 34.81 13.91
CA ILE A 645 2.27 34.75 14.41
C ILE A 645 2.31 34.82 15.93
N ALA A 646 1.70 35.86 16.51
CA ALA A 646 1.51 36.00 17.94
C ALA A 646 0.15 35.43 18.35
N MET A 647 0.17 34.50 19.28
CA MET A 647 -1.00 33.74 19.72
C MET A 647 -1.07 33.65 21.25
N GLU A 648 -2.21 33.16 21.74
CA GLU A 648 -2.43 32.86 23.15
C GLU A 648 -1.32 31.96 23.73
N PHE A 649 -0.72 32.38 24.85
CA PHE A 649 0.26 31.55 25.55
C PHE A 649 -0.45 30.48 26.39
N LEU A 650 -0.21 29.21 26.06
CA LEU A 650 -0.81 28.06 26.74
C LEU A 650 0.18 27.46 27.74
N LYS A 651 -0.29 27.22 28.98
CA LYS A 651 0.54 26.68 30.08
C LYS A 651 0.66 25.14 30.09
N GLY A 652 -0.20 24.45 29.36
CA GLY A 652 -0.25 22.99 29.26
C GLY A 652 0.90 22.39 28.45
N LYS A 653 0.87 21.07 28.27
CA LYS A 653 1.77 20.34 27.37
C LYS A 653 0.98 19.80 26.18
N ASP A 654 1.67 19.51 25.08
CA ASP A 654 1.05 18.78 23.99
C ASP A 654 0.80 17.30 24.38
N LEU A 655 -0.06 16.62 23.63
CA LEU A 655 -0.46 15.24 23.93
C LEU A 655 0.55 14.18 23.42
N ALA A 656 1.68 14.55 22.80
CA ALA A 656 2.59 13.57 22.21
C ALA A 656 3.20 12.61 23.25
N ASP A 657 3.49 13.10 24.46
CA ASP A 657 4.07 12.29 25.52
C ASP A 657 3.08 11.23 26.06
N VAL A 658 1.78 11.55 26.09
CA VAL A 658 0.72 10.64 26.58
C VAL A 658 0.25 9.61 25.56
N THR A 659 0.99 9.42 24.47
CA THR A 659 0.73 8.40 23.44
C THR A 659 1.65 7.18 23.51
N LYS A 660 2.56 7.13 24.49
CA LYS A 660 3.52 6.03 24.68
C LYS A 660 2.96 5.00 25.66
N SER A 661 3.24 3.72 25.43
CA SER A 661 2.90 2.64 26.36
C SER A 661 3.50 2.92 27.75
N GLY A 662 2.66 2.94 28.78
CA GLY A 662 3.04 3.30 30.17
C GLY A 662 2.79 4.77 30.57
N GLN A 663 2.40 5.64 29.64
CA GLN A 663 2.06 7.06 29.91
C GLN A 663 0.64 7.43 29.43
N LEU A 664 -0.21 6.43 29.19
CA LEU A 664 -1.56 6.63 28.66
C LEU A 664 -2.47 7.27 29.71
N LEU A 665 -3.33 8.18 29.26
CA LEU A 665 -4.37 8.77 30.10
C LEU A 665 -5.52 7.79 30.37
N PRO A 666 -6.26 7.96 31.47
CA PRO A 666 -7.52 7.26 31.70
C PRO A 666 -8.49 7.40 30.52
N ILE A 667 -9.23 6.32 30.20
CA ILE A 667 -10.11 6.26 29.02
C ILE A 667 -11.09 7.44 29.02
N ASN A 668 -11.78 7.68 30.15
CA ASN A 668 -12.72 8.79 30.30
C ASN A 668 -12.10 10.16 29.98
N GLN A 669 -10.84 10.38 30.38
CA GLN A 669 -10.12 11.61 30.09
C GLN A 669 -9.77 11.73 28.61
N VAL A 670 -9.32 10.65 27.97
CA VAL A 670 -9.08 10.61 26.52
C VAL A 670 -10.36 10.95 25.74
N LEU A 671 -11.49 10.30 26.08
CA LEU A 671 -12.75 10.55 25.39
C LEU A 671 -13.23 12.00 25.58
N SER A 672 -13.08 12.57 26.79
CA SER A 672 -13.41 13.97 27.07
C SER A 672 -12.56 14.96 26.27
N ILE A 673 -11.26 14.70 26.14
CA ILE A 673 -10.36 15.53 25.33
C ILE A 673 -10.76 15.46 23.85
N VAL A 674 -10.92 14.25 23.31
CA VAL A 674 -11.24 14.05 21.88
C VAL A 674 -12.62 14.62 21.52
N ALA A 675 -13.61 14.51 22.40
CA ALA A 675 -14.92 15.14 22.19
C ALA A 675 -14.84 16.67 22.06
N ARG A 676 -14.06 17.34 22.94
CA ARG A 676 -13.84 18.79 22.87
C ARG A 676 -13.07 19.22 21.61
N VAL A 677 -12.13 18.39 21.14
CA VAL A 677 -11.42 18.61 19.87
C VAL A 677 -12.38 18.44 18.68
N ALA A 678 -13.26 17.44 18.70
CA ALA A 678 -14.26 17.23 17.65
C ALA A 678 -15.25 18.40 17.55
N GLU A 679 -15.70 18.97 18.68
CA GLU A 679 -16.53 20.19 18.75
C GLU A 679 -15.80 21.41 18.18
N ALA A 680 -14.50 21.56 18.51
CA ALA A 680 -13.67 22.63 17.97
C ALA A 680 -13.52 22.52 16.44
N LEU A 681 -13.33 21.30 15.92
CA LEU A 681 -13.27 21.04 14.48
C LEU A 681 -14.60 21.32 13.80
N ALA A 682 -15.72 20.91 14.39
CA ALA A 682 -17.05 21.21 13.86
C ALA A 682 -17.29 22.73 13.75
N TYR A 683 -16.88 23.50 14.77
CA TYR A 683 -16.92 24.95 14.72
C TYR A 683 -16.07 25.52 13.57
N ALA A 684 -14.82 25.07 13.41
CA ALA A 684 -13.94 25.52 12.34
C ALA A 684 -14.47 25.17 10.95
N HIS A 685 -15.02 23.96 10.77
CA HIS A 685 -15.58 23.49 9.50
C HIS A 685 -16.80 24.32 9.07
N ARG A 686 -17.63 24.79 10.02
CA ARG A 686 -18.74 25.73 9.75
C ARG A 686 -18.27 27.10 9.28
N GLN A 687 -17.05 27.51 9.66
CA GLN A 687 -16.39 28.72 9.17
C GLN A 687 -15.56 28.46 7.91
N HIS A 688 -15.72 27.29 7.27
CA HIS A 688 -14.97 26.86 6.09
C HIS A 688 -13.45 26.74 6.30
N VAL A 689 -13.01 26.56 7.55
CA VAL A 689 -11.61 26.34 7.90
C VAL A 689 -11.38 24.85 8.18
N VAL A 690 -10.43 24.23 7.48
CA VAL A 690 -10.03 22.82 7.65
C VAL A 690 -8.61 22.78 8.21
N HIS A 691 -8.35 21.97 9.23
CA HIS A 691 -7.07 21.97 9.93
C HIS A 691 -5.95 21.25 9.17
N ARG A 692 -6.23 20.07 8.62
CA ARG A 692 -5.36 19.20 7.79
C ARG A 692 -4.14 18.56 8.45
N ASP A 693 -3.83 18.86 9.71
CA ASP A 693 -2.67 18.30 10.44
C ASP A 693 -3.05 17.99 11.90
N ILE A 694 -4.14 17.25 12.10
CA ILE A 694 -4.55 16.82 13.46
C ILE A 694 -3.66 15.68 13.94
N LYS A 695 -2.95 15.92 15.05
CA LYS A 695 -2.05 14.96 15.72
C LYS A 695 -1.85 15.37 17.19
N PRO A 696 -1.37 14.46 18.06
CA PRO A 696 -1.15 14.76 19.49
C PRO A 696 -0.30 16.01 19.75
N GLY A 697 0.73 16.25 18.92
CA GLY A 697 1.62 17.42 19.04
C GLY A 697 0.96 18.78 18.78
N ASN A 698 -0.25 18.81 18.19
CA ASN A 698 -0.99 20.04 17.89
C ASN A 698 -2.17 20.26 18.86
N ILE A 699 -2.32 19.41 19.87
CA ILE A 699 -3.37 19.52 20.90
C ILE A 699 -2.70 19.79 22.24
N MET A 700 -2.94 20.98 22.78
CA MET A 700 -2.43 21.40 24.09
C MET A 700 -3.43 21.03 25.17
N TYR A 701 -2.94 20.39 26.23
CA TYR A 701 -3.73 20.01 27.39
C TYR A 701 -3.05 20.45 28.69
N ASP A 702 -3.80 21.18 29.50
CA ASP A 702 -3.42 21.51 30.87
C ASP A 702 -4.24 20.68 31.85
N SER A 703 -3.59 19.71 32.49
CA SER A 703 -4.24 18.81 33.44
C SER A 703 -4.64 19.49 34.75
N GLN A 704 -4.04 20.64 35.09
CA GLN A 704 -4.38 21.37 36.32
C GLN A 704 -5.68 22.16 36.15
N SER A 705 -5.90 22.73 34.97
CA SER A 705 -7.08 23.54 34.65
C SER A 705 -8.12 22.80 33.79
N ASP A 706 -7.85 21.54 33.42
CA ASP A 706 -8.62 20.74 32.45
C ASP A 706 -8.95 21.52 31.16
N THR A 707 -7.99 22.27 30.65
CA THR A 707 -8.15 23.08 29.44
C THR A 707 -7.54 22.37 28.23
N VAL A 708 -8.33 22.21 27.16
CA VAL A 708 -7.90 21.63 25.87
C VAL A 708 -7.97 22.70 24.79
N LYS A 709 -6.89 22.86 24.02
CA LYS A 709 -6.78 23.84 22.94
C LYS A 709 -6.15 23.20 21.70
N VAL A 710 -6.81 23.33 20.55
CA VAL A 710 -6.29 22.97 19.23
C VAL A 710 -5.41 24.12 18.73
N THR A 711 -4.21 23.79 18.28
CA THR A 711 -3.18 24.74 17.81
C THR A 711 -2.81 24.46 16.35
N ASP A 712 -2.08 25.38 15.70
CA ASP A 712 -1.53 25.17 14.35
C ASP A 712 -2.59 24.94 13.24
N PHE A 713 -3.71 25.66 13.29
CA PHE A 713 -4.68 25.69 12.18
C PHE A 713 -4.02 26.21 10.90
N GLY A 714 -3.88 25.32 9.92
CA GLY A 714 -3.72 25.69 8.52
C GLY A 714 -2.44 26.39 8.12
N ILE A 715 -1.37 26.43 8.92
CA ILE A 715 -0.09 27.09 8.53
C ILE A 715 0.77 26.23 7.55
N ALA A 716 0.33 25.01 7.25
CA ALA A 716 1.15 24.00 6.56
C ALA A 716 0.96 23.91 5.03
N ARG A 717 0.18 24.80 4.39
CA ARG A 717 -0.15 24.65 2.95
C ARG A 717 0.95 25.14 2.01
N ILE A 718 2.06 25.66 2.52
CA ILE A 718 3.21 26.00 1.67
C ILE A 718 3.79 24.72 1.01
N SER A 719 3.46 23.52 1.51
CA SER A 719 4.02 22.24 1.03
C SER A 719 3.12 21.44 0.07
N ASP A 720 1.86 21.84 -0.16
CA ASP A 720 0.85 20.99 -0.84
C ASP A 720 0.97 20.93 -2.38
N SER A 721 1.97 21.56 -2.99
CA SER A 721 2.16 21.49 -4.46
C SER A 721 3.59 21.48 -4.96
N SER A 722 4.59 21.61 -4.08
CA SER A 722 6.00 21.58 -4.46
C SER A 722 6.73 20.56 -3.59
N ARG A 723 7.26 19.50 -4.23
CA ARG A 723 8.38 18.74 -3.70
C ARG A 723 9.41 19.73 -3.20
N THR A 724 9.73 19.71 -1.90
CA THR A 724 10.91 20.40 -1.38
C THR A 724 12.14 19.95 -2.17
N LYS A 725 13.21 20.76 -2.24
CA LYS A 725 14.47 20.42 -2.96
C LYS A 725 15.04 19.03 -2.57
N THR A 726 14.57 18.43 -1.47
CA THR A 726 14.96 17.11 -0.93
C THR A 726 13.94 15.98 -1.17
N GLY A 727 12.78 16.23 -1.80
CA GLY A 727 11.76 15.19 -2.07
C GLY A 727 11.02 14.67 -0.84
N LEU A 728 11.14 15.34 0.31
CA LEU A 728 10.48 14.96 1.56
C LEU A 728 9.07 15.57 1.63
N VAL A 729 8.08 14.70 1.85
CA VAL A 729 6.73 15.08 2.28
C VAL A 729 6.87 15.71 3.67
N LEU A 730 6.54 17.00 3.80
CA LEU A 730 6.61 17.71 5.08
C LEU A 730 5.37 17.33 5.92
N GLY A 731 5.52 16.32 6.78
CA GLY A 731 4.47 15.88 7.71
C GLY A 731 4.75 14.48 8.27
N THR A 732 4.12 14.13 9.38
CA THR A 732 4.11 12.75 9.88
C THR A 732 2.99 11.99 9.15
N PRO A 733 3.29 11.20 8.11
CA PRO A 733 2.29 10.55 7.24
C PRO A 733 1.28 9.68 8.02
N SER A 734 1.63 9.25 9.22
CA SER A 734 0.84 8.34 10.06
C SER A 734 -0.56 8.83 10.42
N PHE A 735 -0.83 10.16 10.38
CA PHE A 735 -2.15 10.73 10.70
C PHE A 735 -2.90 11.23 9.47
N MET A 736 -2.28 11.21 8.28
CA MET A 736 -2.90 11.72 7.06
C MET A 736 -4.05 10.81 6.62
N SER A 737 -5.12 11.42 6.13
CA SER A 737 -6.26 10.69 5.56
C SER A 737 -5.92 10.09 4.18
N PRO A 738 -6.60 9.01 3.75
CA PRO A 738 -6.41 8.41 2.43
C PRO A 738 -6.51 9.40 1.27
N GLU A 739 -7.42 10.37 1.37
CA GLU A 739 -7.62 11.42 0.37
C GLU A 739 -6.47 12.45 0.35
N GLN A 740 -5.90 12.81 1.51
CA GLN A 740 -4.71 13.66 1.57
C GLN A 740 -3.50 12.95 0.95
N MET A 741 -3.31 11.67 1.25
CA MET A 741 -2.24 10.85 0.67
C MET A 741 -2.36 10.69 -0.85
N ALA A 742 -3.58 10.63 -1.36
CA ALA A 742 -3.87 10.52 -2.78
C ALA A 742 -3.83 11.87 -3.52
N GLY A 743 -3.50 12.98 -2.83
CA GLY A 743 -3.51 14.34 -3.41
C GLY A 743 -4.91 14.83 -3.81
N LYS A 744 -5.98 14.24 -3.26
CA LYS A 744 -7.36 14.67 -3.49
C LYS A 744 -7.70 15.83 -2.56
N LYS A 745 -8.75 16.58 -2.89
CA LYS A 745 -9.22 17.72 -2.08
C LYS A 745 -9.62 17.25 -0.68
N ALA A 746 -8.85 17.65 0.34
CA ALA A 746 -9.14 17.40 1.74
C ALA A 746 -10.21 18.38 2.27
N ASP A 747 -11.24 17.85 2.91
CA ASP A 747 -12.32 18.60 3.58
C ASP A 747 -12.37 18.25 5.08
N GLY A 748 -13.38 18.74 5.80
CA GLY A 748 -13.49 18.50 7.25
C GLY A 748 -13.47 17.03 7.67
N ARG A 749 -13.87 16.10 6.77
CA ARG A 749 -13.87 14.65 7.04
C ARG A 749 -12.47 14.07 7.08
N SER A 750 -11.48 14.76 6.51
CA SER A 750 -10.07 14.43 6.65
C SER A 750 -9.59 14.69 8.08
N ASP A 751 -9.99 15.80 8.70
CA ASP A 751 -9.66 16.11 10.10
C ASP A 751 -10.26 15.08 11.06
N LEU A 752 -11.50 14.62 10.80
CA LEU A 752 -12.15 13.60 11.62
C LEU A 752 -11.48 12.23 11.51
N TYR A 753 -10.93 11.88 10.34
CA TYR A 753 -10.10 10.68 10.19
C TYR A 753 -8.81 10.78 11.02
N SER A 754 -8.09 11.90 10.91
CA SER A 754 -6.87 12.16 11.69
C SER A 754 -7.15 12.16 13.19
N LEU A 755 -8.30 12.70 13.61
CA LEU A 755 -8.78 12.63 14.99
C LEU A 755 -9.04 11.18 15.43
N GLY A 756 -9.60 10.34 14.56
CA GLY A 756 -9.77 8.91 14.79
C GLY A 756 -8.44 8.16 14.96
N VAL A 757 -7.41 8.51 14.18
CA VAL A 757 -6.05 7.96 14.34
C VAL A 757 -5.47 8.37 15.69
N MET A 758 -5.64 9.64 16.08
CA MET A 758 -5.21 10.17 17.38
C MET A 758 -5.91 9.46 18.54
N LEU A 759 -7.24 9.28 18.46
CA LEU A 759 -8.03 8.55 19.46
C LEU A 759 -7.53 7.11 19.61
N PHE A 760 -7.30 6.40 18.49
CA PHE A 760 -6.73 5.06 18.51
C PHE A 760 -5.40 5.04 19.25
N GLN A 761 -4.49 5.96 18.91
CA GLN A 761 -3.15 6.01 19.48
C GLN A 761 -3.15 6.34 20.98
N MET A 762 -3.97 7.30 21.42
CA MET A 762 -4.09 7.68 22.83
C MET A 762 -4.68 6.55 23.69
N LEU A 763 -5.50 5.68 23.11
CA LEU A 763 -6.08 4.54 23.81
C LEU A 763 -5.14 3.32 23.79
N ALA A 764 -4.45 3.06 22.69
CA ALA A 764 -3.66 1.83 22.46
C ALA A 764 -2.15 2.00 22.71
N GLY A 765 -1.63 3.23 22.79
CA GLY A 765 -0.20 3.50 22.84
C GLY A 765 0.56 3.16 21.54
N ALA A 766 -0.17 2.90 20.46
CA ALA A 766 0.35 2.50 19.16
C ALA A 766 -0.51 3.06 18.03
N LEU A 767 0.10 3.35 16.88
CA LEU A 767 -0.62 3.80 15.69
C LEU A 767 -1.40 2.64 15.05
N PRO A 768 -2.56 2.90 14.41
CA PRO A 768 -3.34 1.87 13.73
C PRO A 768 -2.61 1.28 12.51
N PHE A 769 -1.74 2.06 11.86
CA PHE A 769 -0.93 1.63 10.73
C PHE A 769 0.54 1.92 10.97
N ARG A 770 1.41 0.95 10.62
CA ARG A 770 2.87 1.03 10.65
C ARG A 770 3.43 0.30 9.43
N GLY A 771 4.52 0.80 8.86
CA GLY A 771 5.25 0.14 7.77
C GLY A 771 6.75 0.39 7.91
N ASP A 772 7.54 -0.53 7.37
CA ASP A 772 9.01 -0.46 7.40
C ASP A 772 9.56 0.52 6.37
N SER A 773 8.70 0.95 5.43
CA SER A 773 8.97 2.02 4.48
C SER A 773 7.81 3.01 4.38
N MET A 774 8.11 4.22 3.90
CA MET A 774 7.10 5.24 3.60
C MET A 774 6.02 4.68 2.66
N ALA A 775 6.41 4.03 1.57
CA ALA A 775 5.49 3.47 0.58
C ALA A 775 4.54 2.41 1.18
N GLU A 776 5.05 1.57 2.08
CA GLU A 776 4.23 0.57 2.78
C GLU A 776 3.22 1.23 3.72
N LEU A 777 3.64 2.24 4.50
CA LEU A 777 2.74 3.00 5.36
C LEU A 777 1.63 3.68 4.53
N MET A 778 1.97 4.28 3.39
CA MET A 778 0.99 4.89 2.48
C MET A 778 0.00 3.85 1.93
N TYR A 779 0.49 2.67 1.56
CA TYR A 779 -0.36 1.58 1.08
C TYR A 779 -1.37 1.13 2.15
N LYS A 780 -0.91 0.93 3.38
CA LYS A 780 -1.76 0.53 4.52
C LYS A 780 -2.81 1.58 4.86
N ILE A 781 -2.41 2.86 4.88
CA ILE A 781 -3.34 3.97 5.07
C ILE A 781 -4.39 4.00 3.95
N GLY A 782 -4.01 3.75 2.69
CA GLY A 782 -4.92 3.79 1.55
C GLY A 782 -5.86 2.57 1.42
N ASN A 783 -5.37 1.37 1.73
CA ASN A 783 -6.00 0.13 1.27
C ASN A 783 -6.35 -0.87 2.38
N GLU A 784 -5.63 -0.88 3.51
CA GLU A 784 -5.86 -1.86 4.58
C GLU A 784 -6.86 -1.35 5.63
N PRO A 785 -7.83 -2.18 6.07
CA PRO A 785 -8.72 -1.81 7.16
C PRO A 785 -7.92 -1.59 8.46
N ALA A 786 -8.37 -0.65 9.30
CA ALA A 786 -7.75 -0.45 10.61
C ALA A 786 -7.96 -1.68 11.50
N PRO A 787 -6.95 -2.11 12.28
CA PRO A 787 -7.13 -3.20 13.23
C PRO A 787 -8.18 -2.84 14.29
N ASP A 788 -8.90 -3.85 14.77
CA ASP A 788 -9.80 -3.66 15.91
C ASP A 788 -8.96 -3.34 17.15
N ILE A 789 -9.18 -2.19 17.78
CA ILE A 789 -8.43 -1.74 18.95
C ILE A 789 -8.45 -2.75 20.10
N ARG A 790 -9.50 -3.58 20.17
CA ARG A 790 -9.65 -4.62 21.20
C ARG A 790 -8.62 -5.75 21.08
N THR A 791 -7.93 -5.88 19.94
CA THR A 791 -6.80 -6.81 19.81
C THR A 791 -5.56 -6.32 20.57
N ILE A 792 -5.47 -5.01 20.81
CA ILE A 792 -4.37 -4.38 21.57
C ILE A 792 -4.79 -4.13 23.03
N ARG A 793 -6.02 -3.64 23.23
CA ARG A 793 -6.54 -3.24 24.54
C ARG A 793 -7.94 -3.81 24.77
N LYS A 794 -8.00 -5.01 25.37
CA LYS A 794 -9.20 -5.86 25.46
C LYS A 794 -10.33 -5.25 26.30
N GLU A 795 -10.00 -4.36 27.23
CA GLU A 795 -10.94 -3.67 28.12
C GLU A 795 -11.75 -2.56 27.44
N ILE A 796 -11.45 -2.23 26.16
CA ILE A 796 -12.21 -1.25 25.38
C ILE A 796 -13.60 -1.83 25.03
N SER A 797 -14.65 -1.07 25.33
CA SER A 797 -16.03 -1.48 25.03
C SER A 797 -16.29 -1.59 23.52
N GLY A 798 -17.23 -2.47 23.15
CA GLY A 798 -17.62 -2.64 21.74
C GLY A 798 -18.15 -1.34 21.09
N LYS A 799 -18.85 -0.50 21.87
CA LYS A 799 -19.33 0.82 21.40
C LYS A 799 -18.17 1.74 21.04
N LEU A 800 -17.14 1.83 21.88
CA LEU A 800 -15.96 2.66 21.63
C LEU A 800 -15.14 2.12 20.43
N ALA A 801 -14.98 0.81 20.32
CA ALA A 801 -14.32 0.19 19.18
C ALA A 801 -15.04 0.50 17.85
N ALA A 802 -16.37 0.50 17.84
CA ALA A 802 -17.18 0.85 16.67
C ALA A 802 -17.01 2.32 16.26
N ILE A 803 -16.96 3.24 17.21
CA ILE A 803 -16.70 4.67 16.95
C ILE A 803 -15.34 4.87 16.27
N ILE A 804 -14.31 4.18 16.75
CA ILE A 804 -12.95 4.25 16.19
C ILE A 804 -12.93 3.67 14.77
N ALA A 805 -13.55 2.50 14.56
CA ALA A 805 -13.64 1.87 13.25
C ALA A 805 -14.38 2.75 12.22
N LEU A 806 -15.48 3.39 12.63
CA LEU A 806 -16.23 4.32 11.78
C LEU A 806 -15.38 5.53 11.38
N SER A 807 -14.62 6.09 12.34
CA SER A 807 -13.70 7.22 12.10
C SER A 807 -12.58 6.89 11.11
N LEU A 808 -12.10 5.64 11.12
CA LEU A 808 -10.97 5.15 10.30
C LEU A 808 -11.40 4.48 8.98
N THR A 809 -12.68 4.55 8.62
CA THR A 809 -13.17 3.99 7.35
C THR A 809 -12.51 4.69 6.16
N LYS A 810 -12.13 3.99 5.08
CA LYS A 810 -11.34 4.63 3.99
C LYS A 810 -12.11 5.61 3.13
N ARG A 811 -13.41 5.39 2.91
CA ARG A 811 -14.26 6.28 2.11
C ARG A 811 -14.77 7.45 2.98
N PRO A 812 -14.52 8.72 2.62
CA PRO A 812 -14.99 9.87 3.41
C PRO A 812 -16.50 9.92 3.59
N ASP A 813 -17.28 9.50 2.59
CA ASP A 813 -18.76 9.55 2.62
C ASP A 813 -19.39 8.59 3.63
N THR A 814 -18.64 7.60 4.10
CA THR A 814 -19.11 6.60 5.08
C THR A 814 -18.58 6.85 6.49
N ARG A 815 -17.70 7.84 6.68
CA ARG A 815 -17.18 8.26 7.99
C ARG A 815 -18.19 9.19 8.71
N TYR A 816 -17.80 9.67 9.89
CA TYR A 816 -18.42 10.86 10.46
C TYR A 816 -18.38 12.02 9.47
N GLN A 817 -19.55 12.61 9.19
CA GLN A 817 -19.67 13.78 8.32
C GLN A 817 -19.49 15.09 9.10
N ASP A 818 -19.61 15.04 10.43
CA ASP A 818 -19.66 16.20 11.30
C ASP A 818 -19.03 15.87 12.66
N GLY A 819 -18.27 16.82 13.22
CA GLY A 819 -17.56 16.67 14.48
C GLY A 819 -18.47 16.68 15.71
N ASP A 820 -19.62 17.36 15.68
CA ASP A 820 -20.58 17.36 16.79
C ASP A 820 -21.18 15.97 16.98
N ARG A 821 -21.43 15.23 15.89
CA ARG A 821 -21.87 13.83 15.95
C ARG A 821 -20.81 12.92 16.56
N PHE A 822 -19.54 13.10 16.18
CA PHE A 822 -18.43 12.32 16.75
C PHE A 822 -18.31 12.62 18.26
N ALA A 823 -18.39 13.90 18.66
CA ALA A 823 -18.37 14.29 20.07
C ALA A 823 -19.54 13.69 20.87
N ALA A 824 -20.75 13.70 20.31
CA ALA A 824 -21.95 13.15 20.94
C ALA A 824 -21.81 11.65 21.21
N ASP A 825 -21.32 10.88 20.23
CA ASP A 825 -21.13 9.43 20.37
C ASP A 825 -20.05 9.11 21.43
N LEU A 826 -18.98 9.91 21.51
CA LEU A 826 -17.97 9.77 22.57
C LEU A 826 -18.53 10.10 23.96
N ARG A 827 -19.34 11.17 24.08
CA ARG A 827 -19.99 11.55 25.35
C ARG A 827 -20.99 10.49 25.81
N ALA A 828 -21.70 9.83 24.89
CA ALA A 828 -22.57 8.70 25.22
C ALA A 828 -21.80 7.54 25.84
N VAL A 829 -20.60 7.21 25.30
CA VAL A 829 -19.72 6.20 25.90
C VAL A 829 -19.22 6.62 27.29
N ILE A 830 -18.89 7.89 27.50
CA ILE A 830 -18.50 8.41 28.82
C ILE A 830 -19.65 8.24 29.83
N ALA A 831 -20.90 8.51 29.42
CA ALA A 831 -22.06 8.33 30.26
C ALA A 831 -22.32 6.86 30.62
N ASP A 832 -22.16 5.93 29.67
CA ASP A 832 -22.24 4.49 29.90
C ASP A 832 -21.18 4.01 30.93
N LEU A 833 -19.94 4.49 30.78
CA LEU A 833 -18.85 4.18 31.73
C LEU A 833 -19.12 4.70 33.15
N ALA A 834 -19.87 5.78 33.29
CA ALA A 834 -20.31 6.31 34.58
C ALA A 834 -21.52 5.57 35.16
N GLY A 835 -22.40 5.02 34.30
CA GLY A 835 -23.59 4.26 34.68
C GLY A 835 -23.30 2.88 35.27
N ASP A 836 -22.24 2.20 34.82
CA ASP A 836 -21.80 0.89 35.36
C ASP A 836 -21.27 0.98 36.81
N SER A 837 -21.03 2.19 37.34
CA SER A 837 -20.60 2.41 38.73
C SER A 837 -21.76 2.57 39.72
N VAL A 838 -23.03 2.62 39.26
CA VAL A 838 -24.19 2.93 40.12
C VAL A 838 -25.34 1.96 39.90
N VAL A 839 -25.13 0.63 39.90
CA VAL A 839 -26.23 -0.33 40.18
C VAL A 839 -25.68 -1.66 40.75
N ILE A 840 -25.45 -1.75 42.07
CA ILE A 840 -25.91 -2.89 42.90
C ILE A 840 -26.25 -2.33 44.30
N ALA A 841 -27.38 -1.64 44.39
CA ALA A 841 -28.10 -1.44 45.64
C ALA A 841 -29.57 -1.22 45.29
N THR A 842 -30.27 -2.31 44.98
CA THR A 842 -31.73 -2.29 44.98
C THR A 842 -32.21 -3.53 45.72
N THR A 843 -32.59 -3.27 46.96
CA THR A 843 -33.40 -4.11 47.84
C THR A 843 -34.70 -4.46 47.13
N ALA A 844 -34.83 -5.70 46.65
CA ALA A 844 -36.12 -6.27 46.29
C ALA A 844 -36.77 -6.83 47.57
N GLN A 845 -37.76 -6.11 48.08
CA GLN A 845 -38.72 -6.63 49.04
C GLN A 845 -39.53 -7.76 48.37
N PHE A 846 -39.35 -9.00 48.84
CA PHE A 846 -40.30 -10.07 48.64
C PHE A 846 -41.02 -10.34 49.97
N SER A 847 -42.32 -10.03 50.00
CA SER A 847 -43.25 -10.55 51.01
C SER A 847 -43.65 -11.96 50.60
N GLY A 848 -43.35 -12.95 51.46
CA GLY A 848 -43.72 -14.34 51.26
C GLY A 848 -43.37 -15.18 52.50
N THR A 849 -44.38 -15.40 53.33
CA THR A 849 -44.45 -16.13 54.60
C THR A 849 -43.60 -17.41 54.79
N ALA A 850 -43.07 -17.51 56.03
CA ALA A 850 -42.94 -18.71 56.89
C ALA A 850 -41.59 -19.48 56.98
N HIS A 851 -40.97 -19.26 58.16
CA HIS A 851 -40.34 -20.23 59.08
C HIS A 851 -38.90 -20.76 58.87
N ASN A 852 -38.08 -20.44 59.90
CA ASN A 852 -37.00 -21.19 60.55
C ASN A 852 -35.66 -21.41 59.82
N ASN A 853 -34.64 -20.63 60.19
CA ASN A 853 -33.59 -20.97 61.18
C ASN A 853 -32.27 -20.21 60.84
N PRO A 854 -31.51 -19.68 61.82
CA PRO A 854 -30.32 -18.86 61.59
C PRO A 854 -29.03 -19.69 61.74
N ALA A 855 -28.18 -19.72 60.72
CA ALA A 855 -26.73 -19.92 60.86
C ALA A 855 -26.06 -19.95 59.48
N ALA A 856 -25.44 -18.84 59.08
CA ALA A 856 -24.16 -18.83 58.36
C ALA A 856 -23.66 -17.39 58.28
N ASN A 857 -22.73 -17.04 59.16
CA ASN A 857 -21.83 -15.91 58.93
C ASN A 857 -20.96 -16.25 57.71
N TYR A 858 -20.92 -15.37 56.72
CA TYR A 858 -19.84 -15.36 55.73
C TYR A 858 -19.07 -14.06 55.90
N ASP A 859 -17.80 -14.19 56.28
CA ASP A 859 -16.83 -13.09 56.31
C ASP A 859 -16.59 -12.58 54.89
N VAL A 860 -16.72 -11.27 54.72
CA VAL A 860 -16.35 -10.56 53.50
C VAL A 860 -14.83 -10.39 53.48
N ILE A 861 -14.13 -11.14 52.63
CA ILE A 861 -12.73 -10.85 52.31
C ILE A 861 -12.71 -9.77 51.23
N GLN A 862 -12.29 -8.56 51.60
CA GLN A 862 -11.94 -7.52 50.63
C GLN A 862 -10.60 -7.87 49.96
N ILE A 863 -10.63 -8.19 48.67
CA ILE A 863 -9.43 -8.36 47.85
C ILE A 863 -9.08 -6.99 47.26
N THR A 864 -7.96 -6.41 47.67
CA THR A 864 -7.56 -5.05 47.29
C THR A 864 -6.44 -4.98 46.25
N ASN A 865 -5.93 -6.11 45.70
CA ASN A 865 -4.96 -6.08 44.60
C ASN A 865 -4.84 -7.40 43.79
N LEU A 866 -4.32 -7.27 42.55
CA LEU A 866 -4.34 -8.26 41.46
C LEU A 866 -3.55 -9.56 41.72
N ASP A 867 -2.53 -9.54 42.59
CA ASP A 867 -1.66 -10.71 42.86
C ASP A 867 -2.40 -11.85 43.59
N GLN A 868 -3.52 -11.58 44.26
CA GLN A 868 -4.32 -12.61 44.92
C GLN A 868 -5.33 -13.31 44.00
N MET A 869 -5.63 -12.78 42.80
CA MET A 869 -6.47 -13.48 41.83
C MET A 869 -5.73 -14.67 41.16
N GLN A 870 -4.44 -14.53 40.90
CA GLN A 870 -3.66 -15.57 40.21
C GLN A 870 -3.42 -16.83 41.07
N ALA A 871 -3.50 -16.70 42.41
CA ALA A 871 -3.44 -17.85 43.32
C ALA A 871 -4.76 -18.67 43.35
N PHE A 872 -5.90 -18.08 42.96
CA PHE A 872 -7.20 -18.76 42.94
C PHE A 872 -7.46 -19.55 41.66
N GLU A 873 -6.86 -19.16 40.53
CA GLU A 873 -6.95 -19.89 39.25
C GLU A 873 -6.03 -21.12 39.19
N THR A 874 -5.00 -21.21 40.03
CA THR A 874 -3.97 -22.27 39.95
C THR A 874 -4.41 -23.61 40.59
N THR A 875 -5.59 -23.72 41.19
CA THR A 875 -6.09 -24.96 41.83
C THR A 875 -7.05 -25.79 40.95
N MET A 876 -7.36 -25.37 39.72
CA MET A 876 -8.41 -26.00 38.90
C MET A 876 -7.94 -26.71 37.62
N VAL A 877 -6.66 -27.11 37.48
CA VAL A 877 -6.25 -28.00 36.36
C VAL A 877 -5.14 -28.98 36.74
N THR A 878 -5.52 -30.17 37.23
CA THR A 878 -4.75 -31.44 37.10
C THR A 878 -5.77 -32.59 37.26
N LEU A 879 -6.05 -33.45 36.27
CA LEU A 879 -5.44 -34.78 36.03
C LEU A 879 -6.16 -35.52 34.84
N PRO A 880 -5.64 -36.66 34.32
CA PRO A 880 -5.52 -36.93 32.88
C PRO A 880 -6.28 -38.17 32.30
N ASP A 881 -6.27 -38.24 30.96
CA ASP A 881 -6.22 -39.38 30.00
C ASP A 881 -7.17 -40.62 30.03
N VAL A 882 -7.36 -41.18 28.81
CA VAL A 882 -7.75 -42.56 28.42
C VAL A 882 -9.19 -42.85 27.88
N ALA A 883 -9.25 -43.00 26.54
CA ALA A 883 -9.83 -44.06 25.67
C ALA A 883 -11.27 -44.68 25.81
N ARG A 884 -11.98 -44.64 24.65
CA ARG A 884 -12.75 -45.69 23.91
C ARG A 884 -14.06 -46.34 24.44
N LEU A 885 -15.08 -46.25 23.56
CA LEU A 885 -16.22 -47.17 23.22
C LEU A 885 -17.53 -47.12 24.07
N PRO A 886 -18.70 -47.63 23.57
CA PRO A 886 -19.61 -47.13 22.52
C PRO A 886 -21.07 -46.95 23.08
N PRO A 887 -22.15 -46.71 22.28
CA PRO A 887 -23.41 -46.13 22.79
C PRO A 887 -24.43 -47.17 23.28
N GLY A 888 -25.31 -46.77 24.20
CA GLY A 888 -26.43 -47.58 24.68
C GLY A 888 -27.47 -46.78 25.47
N ASP A 889 -28.74 -47.00 25.11
CA ASP A 889 -29.97 -46.38 25.59
C ASP A 889 -30.17 -46.37 27.11
N ALA A 890 -30.87 -45.35 27.63
CA ALA A 890 -32.16 -45.50 28.34
C ALA A 890 -32.54 -44.24 29.14
N ASN A 891 -33.62 -43.60 28.66
CA ASN A 891 -34.76 -43.06 29.41
C ASN A 891 -34.69 -43.11 30.96
N THR A 892 -34.73 -41.95 31.64
CA THR A 892 -35.63 -41.68 32.78
C THR A 892 -35.50 -40.24 33.31
N ASP A 893 -36.66 -39.59 33.44
CA ASP A 893 -36.90 -38.34 34.18
C ASP A 893 -36.47 -38.45 35.65
N ILE A 894 -35.65 -37.51 36.16
CA ILE A 894 -35.71 -36.96 37.52
C ILE A 894 -35.08 -35.56 37.52
N LYS A 895 -35.80 -34.58 38.09
CA LYS A 895 -35.39 -33.33 38.79
C LYS A 895 -33.87 -33.03 38.77
N LEU A 896 -33.42 -31.85 38.33
CA LEU A 896 -33.73 -30.50 38.82
C LEU A 896 -33.41 -29.47 37.74
#